data_AF-A0A7C8I3Y8-F1
#
_entry.id   AF-A0A7C8I3Y8-F1
#
_cell.length_a   1.000
_cell.length_b   1.000
_cell.length_c   1.000
_cell.angle_alpha   90.00
_cell.angle_beta   90.00
_cell.angle_gamma   90.00
#
_symmetry.space_group_name_H-M   'P 1'
#
loop_
_entity.id
_entity.type
_entity.pdbx_description
1 polymer ?
#
loop_
_entity_poly.entity_id
_entity_poly.type
_entity_poly.pdbx_seq_one_letter_code
_entity_poly.pdbx_strand_id
1 'polypeptide(L)'
;MAQFTVVVDDDNNTSSIHNKVMLAVEIPFVLIAICTVVLRVYSRLAIKRKLAVDDVLIILGTCFAFGRTIISCMSADDSWGFDRDGPDQTAEVPYYQHIFERRIAYIFAVAFTRWSVLAYYLRIFPPGLWTLRRLCWVLLFLAFAQFIEIFVVLIYFCKDIGMLWTSNWLSFTGSRCFSSSTYSYSAAIGDSVIDTLIFALPIPYVWRLSKLRARQRIGLIVIFSLGLIVCVVALLQIPFIRRREAHASYFGGTINLLVSIQISLAIVAASLPDLRALVARSFPKFSPLHHRSLATAGEAPRRRDAEMGEVQEVEEPRPAFDQRRRSKKPDWMRSAMPASLMSTRVTHNELTRADTAGSVPGLTWACITTNIEHRQLERGTHRDPQSQLTCYTQKRQKRDCRDRQGLDTQVSSSSIICNRQSKENSGLVAPRLLGGSVSRRKTKRVLRKYKKENELHGPHPTVQCALPRVSLNSNPASVGVQDMAPMYDFIIVGGGTAGCLLAHRLSHAARRPSVLLVEAGSHPEGEYLSAPFHRYSTMAMRPDLDHGFISTPQKELNNRTITYTRGKGLGGTSILNFAVYLYGSKEDYNRWAELVGDESWDWEHTKKSFQEIEDFDIAGASQYPHLANPNPQDHGKGGTVKVCLPPKLEKGIAPSIEAVLRNGEMMNLDVNSGNPIGFSIFPATYSKDGRTTSANAHLVDAPDNLEIWTNAAVHRLMFDGTKVIGIMAADGREATSHKEVIICGGAIDTPKLLLLNGIGPSKELEALGIDVVKNLPGVGKQLHDHVMTFLSVEVDTDQNDRYALESNKEMVAEAQALWEKDKSGDFALHHSALWGAFLKLADLEEYPEYKALDKAQQEFLSRDAVPTYEIVGSCVRWPPGTVLPEGSGYFTAIAFLMNPVSVGSITLQSANPADKPVIDLGYLQHPYDRRVLREAIRQTWTKVLDNPDMKQHVKRRLYGPESLSDGDIDAFMKEAATTVWHGNGSVKMGKNDDPLACVDPDLKVYGVEGLRIADLSVCPLTTKQVNHTQATAYLVGQKAADTLIAEYRL
;
A
#
# COMPACT_ATOMS: atom_id res chain seq x y z
N MET A 1 15.17 -0.19 -20.90
CA MET A 1 16.24 0.30 -21.81
C MET A 1 16.49 1.77 -21.52
N ALA A 2 17.71 2.25 -21.79
CA ALA A 2 18.12 3.65 -21.72
C ALA A 2 17.91 4.36 -20.36
N GLN A 3 18.98 4.44 -19.57
CA GLN A 3 19.09 5.45 -18.51
C GLN A 3 19.18 6.85 -19.15
N PHE A 4 18.58 7.84 -18.51
CA PHE A 4 19.03 9.24 -18.58
C PHE A 4 19.05 9.81 -17.16
N THR A 5 19.93 9.24 -16.33
CA THR A 5 20.38 9.88 -15.09
C THR A 5 21.24 11.08 -15.47
N VAL A 6 20.65 12.28 -15.37
CA VAL A 6 21.42 13.51 -15.23
C VAL A 6 21.61 13.72 -13.74
N VAL A 7 22.87 13.64 -13.28
CA VAL A 7 23.24 14.08 -11.93
C VAL A 7 23.33 15.60 -11.98
N VAL A 8 22.66 16.28 -11.06
CA VAL A 8 22.76 17.71 -10.78
C VAL A 8 22.71 17.85 -9.26
N ASP A 9 23.56 18.71 -8.71
CA ASP A 9 23.64 18.99 -7.27
C ASP A 9 22.39 19.72 -6.72
N ASP A 10 22.42 19.97 -5.41
CA ASP A 10 21.38 20.62 -4.61
C ASP A 10 21.14 22.13 -4.94
N ASP A 11 20.53 22.86 -4.01
CA ASP A 11 20.01 24.24 -4.10
C ASP A 11 18.80 24.44 -5.03
N ASN A 12 17.61 24.51 -4.41
CA ASN A 12 16.46 25.39 -4.72
C ASN A 12 15.94 25.51 -6.18
N ASN A 13 16.42 24.70 -7.10
CA ASN A 13 16.30 24.92 -8.55
C ASN A 13 15.64 23.73 -9.27
N THR A 14 15.62 22.56 -8.64
CA THR A 14 14.96 21.33 -9.14
C THR A 14 13.47 21.56 -9.42
N SER A 15 12.77 22.29 -8.55
CA SER A 15 11.40 22.77 -8.75
C SER A 15 11.27 23.59 -10.04
N SER A 16 12.07 24.65 -10.15
CA SER A 16 12.09 25.54 -11.32
C SER A 16 12.40 24.78 -12.61
N ILE A 17 13.31 23.79 -12.57
CA ILE A 17 13.68 22.95 -13.71
C ILE A 17 12.51 22.07 -14.16
N HIS A 18 11.79 21.40 -13.26
CA HIS A 18 10.65 20.55 -13.64
C HIS A 18 9.50 21.37 -14.23
N ASN A 19 9.16 22.51 -13.63
CA ASN A 19 8.13 23.42 -14.15
C ASN A 19 8.51 23.92 -15.57
N LYS A 20 9.78 24.31 -15.78
CA LYS A 20 10.32 24.71 -17.08
C LYS A 20 10.28 23.57 -18.11
N VAL A 21 10.62 22.33 -17.73
CA VAL A 21 10.57 21.16 -18.62
C VAL A 21 9.13 20.85 -19.06
N MET A 22 8.16 20.91 -18.15
CA MET A 22 6.74 20.68 -18.49
C MET A 22 6.23 21.72 -19.48
N LEU A 23 6.47 23.02 -19.23
CA LEU A 23 6.07 24.10 -20.14
C LEU A 23 6.80 24.04 -21.49
N ALA A 24 8.09 23.67 -21.50
CA ALA A 24 8.88 23.50 -22.72
C ALA A 24 8.36 22.38 -23.64
N VAL A 25 7.49 21.48 -23.14
CA VAL A 25 6.79 20.48 -23.95
C VAL A 25 5.33 20.88 -24.23
N GLU A 26 4.57 21.39 -23.24
CA GLU A 26 3.17 21.78 -23.48
C GLU A 26 3.05 22.91 -24.52
N ILE A 27 3.90 23.94 -24.45
CA ILE A 27 3.78 25.14 -25.29
C ILE A 27 4.03 24.83 -26.78
N PRO A 28 5.11 24.13 -27.20
CA PRO A 28 5.30 23.78 -28.60
C PRO A 28 4.19 22.89 -29.17
N PHE A 29 3.67 21.93 -28.38
CA PHE A 29 2.62 21.03 -28.83
C PHE A 29 1.30 21.77 -29.11
N VAL A 30 0.87 22.68 -28.23
CA VAL A 30 -0.35 23.47 -28.47
C VAL A 30 -0.17 24.49 -29.60
N LEU A 31 1.03 25.09 -29.75
CA LEU A 31 1.34 25.97 -30.89
C LEU A 31 1.28 25.23 -32.23
N ILE A 32 1.78 23.99 -32.30
CA ILE A 32 1.66 23.14 -33.50
C ILE A 32 0.19 22.81 -33.78
N ALA A 33 -0.62 22.53 -32.76
CA ALA A 33 -2.06 22.30 -32.91
C ALA A 33 -2.79 23.55 -33.46
N ILE A 34 -2.54 24.72 -32.86
CA ILE A 34 -3.08 26.03 -33.31
C ILE A 34 -2.70 26.30 -34.77
N CYS A 35 -1.41 26.20 -35.12
CA CYS A 35 -0.93 26.40 -36.49
C CYS A 35 -1.61 25.44 -37.48
N THR A 36 -1.77 24.17 -37.11
CA THR A 36 -2.45 23.16 -37.94
C THR A 36 -3.92 23.51 -38.17
N VAL A 37 -4.62 24.01 -37.15
CA VAL A 37 -6.04 24.43 -37.25
C VAL A 37 -6.19 25.74 -38.02
N VAL A 38 -5.30 26.72 -37.84
CA VAL A 38 -5.26 27.95 -38.66
C VAL A 38 -5.06 27.60 -40.14
N LEU A 39 -4.14 26.68 -40.46
CA LEU A 39 -3.93 26.19 -41.82
C LEU A 39 -5.15 25.42 -42.37
N ARG A 40 -5.89 24.69 -41.52
CA ARG A 40 -7.16 24.01 -41.91
C ARG A 40 -8.24 25.04 -42.24
N VAL A 41 -8.43 26.04 -41.37
CA VAL A 41 -9.40 27.13 -41.57
C VAL A 41 -9.04 27.95 -42.81
N TYR A 42 -7.76 28.24 -43.04
CA TYR A 42 -7.29 28.88 -44.26
C TYR A 42 -7.56 28.02 -45.51
N SER A 43 -7.18 26.73 -45.50
CA SER A 43 -7.51 25.77 -46.57
C SER A 43 -9.01 25.76 -46.89
N ARG A 44 -9.84 25.76 -45.84
CA ARG A 44 -11.31 25.78 -45.93
C ARG A 44 -11.86 27.06 -46.55
N LEU A 45 -11.46 28.23 -46.05
CA LEU A 45 -11.94 29.52 -46.55
C LEU A 45 -11.38 29.85 -47.94
N ALA A 46 -10.08 29.71 -48.16
CA ALA A 46 -9.40 30.11 -49.38
C ALA A 46 -9.63 29.15 -50.57
N ILE A 47 -9.96 27.87 -50.32
CA ILE A 47 -10.19 26.88 -51.38
C ILE A 47 -11.68 26.48 -51.48
N LYS A 48 -12.37 26.27 -50.35
CA LYS A 48 -13.77 25.77 -50.32
C LYS A 48 -14.81 26.86 -50.05
N ARG A 49 -14.41 28.08 -49.68
CA ARG A 49 -15.26 29.26 -49.39
C ARG A 49 -16.38 29.06 -48.33
N LYS A 50 -16.36 27.96 -47.57
CA LYS A 50 -17.36 27.64 -46.55
C LYS A 50 -16.75 26.77 -45.44
N LEU A 51 -17.04 27.14 -44.19
CA LEU A 51 -16.78 26.30 -43.01
C LEU A 51 -17.90 25.28 -42.82
N ALA A 52 -17.57 24.12 -42.28
CA ALA A 52 -18.54 23.11 -41.85
C ALA A 52 -18.54 22.96 -40.32
N VAL A 53 -19.49 22.17 -39.79
CA VAL A 53 -19.66 21.98 -38.34
C VAL A 53 -18.39 21.42 -37.68
N ASP A 54 -17.70 20.47 -38.31
CA ASP A 54 -16.42 19.94 -37.84
C ASP A 54 -15.29 21.00 -37.82
N ASP A 55 -15.33 21.99 -38.71
CA ASP A 55 -14.36 23.08 -38.72
C ASP A 55 -14.63 24.10 -37.60
N VAL A 56 -15.89 24.26 -37.16
CA VAL A 56 -16.25 25.07 -35.97
C VAL A 56 -15.89 24.33 -34.68
N LEU A 57 -16.23 23.03 -34.60
CA LEU A 57 -15.95 22.20 -33.44
C LEU A 57 -14.45 22.13 -33.14
N ILE A 58 -13.58 21.98 -34.15
CA ILE A 58 -12.13 21.94 -33.90
C ILE A 58 -11.54 23.30 -33.46
N ILE A 59 -12.15 24.42 -33.88
CA ILE A 59 -11.75 25.75 -33.38
C ILE A 59 -12.05 25.83 -31.88
N LEU A 60 -13.26 25.45 -31.46
CA LEU A 60 -13.65 25.41 -30.04
C LEU A 60 -12.72 24.50 -29.22
N GLY A 61 -12.47 23.28 -29.70
CA GLY A 61 -11.54 22.35 -29.04
C GLY A 61 -10.12 22.93 -28.88
N THR A 62 -9.63 23.62 -29.90
CA THR A 62 -8.33 24.33 -29.86
C THR A 62 -8.32 25.51 -28.90
N CYS A 63 -9.41 26.28 -28.81
CA CYS A 63 -9.54 27.37 -27.83
C CYS A 63 -9.49 26.85 -26.39
N PHE A 64 -10.16 25.74 -26.08
CA PHE A 64 -10.09 25.11 -24.76
C PHE A 64 -8.72 24.47 -24.48
N ALA A 65 -8.07 23.86 -25.48
CA ALA A 65 -6.70 23.35 -25.35
C ALA A 65 -5.70 24.47 -25.04
N PHE A 66 -5.78 25.60 -25.75
CA PHE A 66 -4.97 26.78 -25.50
C PHE A 66 -5.26 27.40 -24.12
N GLY A 67 -6.53 27.49 -23.73
CA GLY A 67 -6.94 27.91 -22.38
C GLY A 67 -6.31 27.03 -21.28
N ARG A 68 -6.30 25.69 -21.46
CA ARG A 68 -5.61 24.77 -20.53
C ARG A 68 -4.13 25.12 -20.42
N THR A 69 -3.43 25.37 -21.53
CA THR A 69 -2.00 25.73 -21.48
C THR A 69 -1.75 27.09 -20.83
N ILE A 70 -2.65 28.08 -21.00
CA ILE A 70 -2.56 29.35 -20.24
C ILE A 70 -2.64 29.07 -18.73
N ILE A 71 -3.57 28.23 -18.28
CA ILE A 71 -3.70 27.85 -16.87
C ILE A 71 -2.49 27.03 -16.39
N SER A 72 -1.88 26.18 -17.24
CA SER A 72 -0.58 25.53 -16.94
C SER A 72 0.53 26.56 -16.74
N CYS A 73 0.61 27.60 -17.58
CA CYS A 73 1.59 28.67 -17.44
C CYS A 73 1.38 29.51 -16.18
N MET A 74 0.12 29.80 -15.81
CA MET A 74 -0.20 30.56 -14.60
C MET A 74 0.23 29.81 -13.34
N SER A 75 -0.05 28.51 -13.24
CA SER A 75 0.37 27.72 -12.08
C SER A 75 1.86 27.41 -11.98
N ALA A 76 2.68 27.82 -12.96
CA ALA A 76 4.12 27.60 -12.90
C ALA A 76 4.76 28.26 -11.67
N ASP A 77 4.15 29.33 -11.17
CA ASP A 77 4.51 30.04 -9.95
C ASP A 77 3.88 29.39 -8.69
N ASP A 78 2.74 28.68 -8.82
CA ASP A 78 2.06 27.91 -7.76
C ASP A 78 2.68 26.50 -7.54
N SER A 79 3.99 26.34 -7.73
CA SER A 79 4.68 25.04 -7.60
C SER A 79 4.08 23.92 -8.50
N TRP A 80 3.63 24.25 -9.72
CA TRP A 80 3.14 23.24 -10.68
C TRP A 80 4.27 22.56 -11.48
N GLY A 81 4.60 21.32 -11.10
CA GLY A 81 5.50 20.46 -11.89
C GLY A 81 6.00 19.20 -11.17
N PHE A 82 5.88 19.16 -9.84
CA PHE A 82 6.40 18.06 -9.01
C PHE A 82 5.73 16.70 -9.26
N ASP A 83 6.57 15.67 -9.27
CA ASP A 83 6.18 14.26 -9.14
C ASP A 83 6.47 13.69 -7.72
N ARG A 84 6.83 14.55 -6.73
CA ARG A 84 7.11 14.16 -5.32
C ARG A 84 6.65 15.13 -4.23
N ASP A 85 7.01 16.42 -4.31
CA ASP A 85 7.10 17.24 -3.09
C ASP A 85 5.87 18.13 -2.81
N GLY A 86 5.00 18.29 -3.80
CA GLY A 86 3.71 19.02 -3.68
C GLY A 86 3.82 20.55 -3.79
N PRO A 87 2.68 21.26 -3.72
CA PRO A 87 2.67 22.70 -3.52
C PRO A 87 2.95 23.06 -2.05
N ASP A 88 3.60 24.19 -1.80
CA ASP A 88 3.69 24.74 -0.44
C ASP A 88 2.34 25.30 0.04
N GLN A 89 2.14 25.40 1.36
CA GLN A 89 0.85 25.77 1.99
C GLN A 89 0.26 27.10 1.50
N THR A 90 1.09 28.06 1.08
CA THR A 90 0.64 29.34 0.50
C THR A 90 0.15 29.19 -0.95
N ALA A 91 0.60 28.17 -1.68
CA ALA A 91 0.25 27.86 -3.06
C ALA A 91 -0.81 26.75 -3.19
N GLU A 92 -1.11 25.99 -2.13
CA GLU A 92 -2.11 24.91 -2.13
C GLU A 92 -3.47 25.32 -2.72
N VAL A 93 -4.05 26.43 -2.25
CA VAL A 93 -5.38 26.88 -2.68
C VAL A 93 -5.39 27.29 -4.17
N PRO A 94 -4.48 28.16 -4.67
CA PRO A 94 -4.30 28.38 -6.11
C PRO A 94 -4.08 27.10 -6.91
N TYR A 95 -3.20 26.20 -6.44
CA TYR A 95 -2.88 24.94 -7.11
C TYR A 95 -4.12 24.05 -7.30
N TYR A 96 -4.97 23.92 -6.28
CA TYR A 96 -6.22 23.16 -6.36
C TYR A 96 -7.29 23.84 -7.23
N GLN A 97 -7.40 25.17 -7.19
CA GLN A 97 -8.26 25.94 -8.10
C GLN A 97 -7.87 25.68 -9.56
N HIS A 98 -6.59 25.87 -9.90
CA HIS A 98 -6.10 25.66 -11.26
C HIS A 98 -6.11 24.20 -11.72
N ILE A 99 -6.06 23.21 -10.80
CA ILE A 99 -6.38 21.80 -11.14
C ILE A 99 -7.83 21.67 -11.63
N PHE A 100 -8.77 22.34 -10.97
CA PHE A 100 -10.18 22.29 -11.35
C PHE A 100 -10.43 22.96 -12.71
N GLU A 101 -9.83 24.13 -12.93
CA GLU A 101 -9.90 24.84 -14.21
C GLU A 101 -9.26 24.04 -15.36
N ARG A 102 -8.08 23.44 -15.15
CA ARG A 102 -7.44 22.54 -16.13
C ARG A 102 -8.31 21.33 -16.46
N ARG A 103 -9.03 20.76 -15.47
CA ARG A 103 -9.99 19.65 -15.68
C ARG A 103 -11.18 20.09 -16.53
N ILE A 104 -11.77 21.27 -16.28
CA ILE A 104 -12.83 21.83 -17.13
C ILE A 104 -12.33 22.02 -18.56
N ALA A 105 -11.19 22.69 -18.74
CA ALA A 105 -10.62 22.95 -20.06
C ALA A 105 -10.28 21.66 -20.83
N TYR A 106 -9.78 20.62 -20.14
CA TYR A 106 -9.55 19.29 -20.71
C TYR A 106 -10.83 18.67 -21.30
N ILE A 107 -11.90 18.59 -20.51
CA ILE A 107 -13.16 17.93 -20.89
C ILE A 107 -13.74 18.55 -22.17
N PHE A 108 -13.79 19.89 -22.24
CA PHE A 108 -14.28 20.59 -23.43
C PHE A 108 -13.34 20.41 -24.64
N ALA A 109 -12.02 20.52 -24.45
CA ALA A 109 -11.05 20.33 -25.55
C ALA A 109 -11.17 18.94 -26.20
N VAL A 110 -11.29 17.89 -25.38
CA VAL A 110 -11.45 16.50 -25.82
C VAL A 110 -12.80 16.30 -26.50
N ALA A 111 -13.90 16.70 -25.88
CA ALA A 111 -15.25 16.50 -26.42
C ALA A 111 -15.44 17.17 -27.79
N PHE A 112 -15.05 18.45 -27.92
CA PHE A 112 -15.11 19.17 -29.20
C PHE A 112 -14.21 18.55 -30.28
N THR A 113 -13.04 18.02 -29.90
CA THR A 113 -12.14 17.32 -30.83
C THR A 113 -12.76 16.01 -31.33
N ARG A 114 -13.31 15.18 -30.43
CA ARG A 114 -14.03 13.94 -30.79
C ARG A 114 -15.23 14.21 -31.69
N TRP A 115 -16.07 15.19 -31.34
CA TRP A 115 -17.23 15.57 -32.16
C TRP A 115 -16.81 16.13 -33.53
N SER A 116 -15.69 16.87 -33.63
CA SER A 116 -15.12 17.29 -34.92
C SER A 116 -14.75 16.08 -35.78
N VAL A 117 -14.04 15.08 -35.24
CA VAL A 117 -13.63 13.88 -36.00
C VAL A 117 -14.85 13.07 -36.46
N LEU A 118 -15.85 12.89 -35.59
CA LEU A 118 -17.07 12.14 -35.93
C LEU A 118 -17.95 12.89 -36.94
N ALA A 119 -18.06 14.21 -36.84
CA ALA A 119 -18.72 15.06 -37.85
C ALA A 119 -17.94 15.05 -39.18
N TYR A 120 -16.61 15.02 -39.15
CA TYR A 120 -15.77 14.84 -40.34
C TYR A 120 -16.07 13.49 -41.02
N TYR A 121 -16.17 12.40 -40.26
CA TYR A 121 -16.52 11.08 -40.79
C TYR A 121 -17.94 11.04 -41.39
N LEU A 122 -18.95 11.58 -40.70
CA LEU A 122 -20.33 11.72 -41.21
C LEU A 122 -20.41 12.55 -42.51
N ARG A 123 -19.45 13.45 -42.74
CA ARG A 123 -19.36 14.30 -43.93
C ARG A 123 -18.60 13.65 -45.09
N ILE A 124 -17.55 12.86 -44.82
CA ILE A 124 -16.72 12.24 -45.88
C ILE A 124 -17.30 10.93 -46.41
N PHE A 125 -18.00 10.14 -45.59
CA PHE A 125 -18.54 8.84 -46.00
C PHE A 125 -19.94 8.97 -46.63
N PRO A 126 -20.15 8.45 -47.86
CA PRO A 126 -21.42 8.62 -48.58
C PRO A 126 -22.58 7.88 -47.91
N PRO A 127 -23.86 8.25 -48.18
CA PRO A 127 -25.03 7.65 -47.54
C PRO A 127 -25.12 6.12 -47.62
N GLY A 128 -24.61 5.51 -48.70
CA GLY A 128 -24.58 4.06 -48.90
C GLY A 128 -23.73 3.28 -47.88
N LEU A 129 -22.80 3.92 -47.16
CA LEU A 129 -22.07 3.32 -46.04
C LEU A 129 -22.88 3.46 -44.73
N TRP A 130 -24.12 2.97 -44.75
CA TRP A 130 -25.11 3.19 -43.69
C TRP A 130 -24.67 2.65 -42.32
N THR A 131 -24.06 1.46 -42.27
CA THR A 131 -23.51 0.87 -41.03
C THR A 131 -22.43 1.75 -40.42
N LEU A 132 -21.50 2.26 -41.24
CA LEU A 132 -20.44 3.18 -40.80
C LEU A 132 -21.03 4.49 -40.27
N ARG A 133 -22.02 5.08 -40.97
CA ARG A 133 -22.68 6.31 -40.53
C ARG A 133 -23.51 6.10 -39.25
N ARG A 134 -24.14 4.93 -39.06
CA ARG A 134 -24.78 4.54 -37.79
C ARG A 134 -23.76 4.46 -36.65
N LEU A 135 -22.62 3.81 -36.87
CA LEU A 135 -21.55 3.72 -35.87
C LEU A 135 -20.96 5.11 -35.54
N CYS A 136 -20.82 6.01 -36.51
CA CYS A 136 -20.44 7.42 -36.22
C CYS A 136 -21.45 8.10 -35.29
N TRP A 137 -22.76 7.91 -35.50
CA TRP A 137 -23.79 8.49 -34.62
C TRP A 137 -23.80 7.86 -33.22
N VAL A 138 -23.61 6.54 -33.12
CA VAL A 138 -23.48 5.84 -31.83
C VAL A 138 -22.25 6.36 -31.06
N LEU A 139 -21.10 6.50 -31.71
CA LEU A 139 -19.90 7.05 -31.08
C LEU A 139 -20.03 8.53 -30.73
N LEU A 140 -20.82 9.31 -31.48
CA LEU A 140 -21.11 10.71 -31.15
C LEU A 140 -22.01 10.80 -29.91
N PHE A 141 -23.01 9.91 -29.79
CA PHE A 141 -23.82 9.77 -28.59
C PHE A 141 -22.98 9.31 -27.38
N LEU A 142 -22.11 8.30 -27.54
CA LEU A 142 -21.24 7.81 -26.46
C LEU A 142 -20.24 8.87 -26.00
N ALA A 143 -19.60 9.60 -26.93
CA ALA A 143 -18.71 10.71 -26.58
C ALA A 143 -19.46 11.88 -25.91
N PHE A 144 -20.74 12.10 -26.24
CA PHE A 144 -21.59 13.07 -25.55
C PHE A 144 -22.00 12.59 -24.15
N ALA A 145 -22.36 11.32 -24.00
CA ALA A 145 -22.69 10.71 -22.71
C ALA A 145 -21.49 10.75 -21.75
N GLN A 146 -20.29 10.38 -22.22
CA GLN A 146 -19.04 10.46 -21.46
C GLN A 146 -18.70 11.92 -21.06
N PHE A 147 -18.92 12.88 -21.96
CA PHE A 147 -18.78 14.31 -21.64
C PHE A 147 -19.72 14.72 -20.50
N ILE A 148 -21.01 14.35 -20.57
CA ILE A 148 -21.99 14.65 -19.52
C ILE A 148 -21.62 13.96 -18.20
N GLU A 149 -21.24 12.69 -18.21
CA GLU A 149 -20.81 11.94 -17.03
C GLU A 149 -19.67 12.66 -16.31
N ILE A 150 -18.54 12.88 -17.00
CA ILE A 150 -17.33 13.46 -16.39
C ILE A 150 -17.59 14.91 -15.96
N PHE A 151 -18.36 15.69 -16.73
CA PHE A 151 -18.70 17.08 -16.39
C PHE A 151 -19.62 17.17 -15.17
N VAL A 152 -20.62 16.29 -15.05
CA VAL A 152 -21.51 16.23 -13.87
C VAL A 152 -20.74 15.77 -12.64
N VAL A 153 -19.90 14.74 -12.74
CA VAL A 153 -19.05 14.28 -11.62
C VAL A 153 -18.03 15.34 -11.22
N LEU A 154 -17.54 16.17 -12.15
CA LEU A 154 -16.66 17.30 -11.83
C LEU A 154 -17.40 18.44 -11.10
N ILE A 155 -18.62 18.79 -11.52
CA ILE A 155 -19.43 19.82 -10.85
C ILE A 155 -19.82 19.39 -9.43
N TYR A 156 -20.28 18.15 -9.27
CA TYR A 156 -20.66 17.58 -7.97
C TYR A 156 -19.51 16.83 -7.28
N PHE A 157 -18.26 17.17 -7.61
CA PHE A 157 -17.07 16.47 -7.09
C PHE A 157 -16.95 16.56 -5.56
N CYS A 158 -17.39 17.67 -4.98
CA CYS A 158 -17.55 17.87 -3.53
C CYS A 158 -18.86 18.60 -3.27
N LYS A 159 -19.53 18.28 -2.16
CA LYS A 159 -20.82 18.88 -1.79
C LYS A 159 -20.81 20.42 -1.76
N ASP A 160 -19.73 21.01 -1.23
CA ASP A 160 -19.59 22.45 -1.03
C ASP A 160 -18.24 22.94 -1.58
N ILE A 161 -18.04 22.78 -2.89
CA ILE A 161 -16.75 23.00 -3.58
C ILE A 161 -16.11 24.39 -3.31
N GLY A 162 -16.92 25.43 -3.08
CA GLY A 162 -16.42 26.77 -2.76
C GLY A 162 -15.67 26.88 -1.42
N MET A 163 -15.85 25.95 -0.48
CA MET A 163 -15.11 25.97 0.80
C MET A 163 -13.68 25.47 0.65
N LEU A 164 -13.38 24.66 -0.37
CA LEU A 164 -12.01 24.28 -0.75
C LEU A 164 -11.19 25.48 -1.27
N TRP A 165 -11.85 26.60 -1.57
CA TRP A 165 -11.22 27.82 -2.09
C TRP A 165 -10.93 28.83 -0.96
N THR A 166 -10.94 28.37 0.29
CA THR A 166 -10.69 29.18 1.50
C THR A 166 -9.47 28.66 2.26
N SER A 167 -8.78 29.54 2.99
CA SER A 167 -7.64 29.19 3.85
C SER A 167 -7.95 28.17 4.94
N ASN A 168 -9.23 28.00 5.28
CA ASN A 168 -9.67 27.18 6.41
C ASN A 168 -10.11 25.77 5.97
N TRP A 169 -9.76 25.33 4.76
CA TRP A 169 -10.16 24.03 4.21
C TRP A 169 -9.82 22.82 5.12
N LEU A 170 -8.74 22.92 5.91
CA LEU A 170 -8.33 21.92 6.91
C LEU A 170 -9.32 21.72 8.06
N SER A 171 -10.16 22.72 8.37
CA SER A 171 -11.21 22.63 9.40
C SER A 171 -12.46 21.87 8.93
N PHE A 172 -12.52 21.49 7.64
CA PHE A 172 -13.75 21.06 6.98
C PHE A 172 -14.04 19.55 7.15
N THR A 173 -14.34 19.16 8.39
CA THR A 173 -14.82 17.79 8.68
C THR A 173 -16.25 17.57 8.16
N GLY A 174 -16.49 16.43 7.50
CA GLY A 174 -17.84 15.97 7.11
C GLY A 174 -18.25 16.16 5.65
N SER A 175 -17.48 16.87 4.82
CA SER A 175 -17.80 16.97 3.39
C SER A 175 -17.51 15.66 2.64
N ARG A 176 -18.53 15.10 1.97
CA ARG A 176 -18.33 13.96 1.06
C ARG A 176 -17.87 14.49 -0.30
N CYS A 177 -16.58 14.32 -0.58
CA CYS A 177 -16.01 14.44 -1.93
C CYS A 177 -15.92 13.06 -2.59
N PHE A 178 -15.99 13.03 -3.93
CA PHE A 178 -15.64 11.85 -4.70
C PHE A 178 -14.12 11.62 -4.69
N SER A 179 -13.70 10.35 -4.79
CA SER A 179 -12.28 10.02 -4.93
C SER A 179 -11.72 10.60 -6.23
N SER A 180 -10.66 11.41 -6.10
CA SER A 180 -9.97 12.03 -7.22
C SER A 180 -9.38 10.99 -8.18
N SER A 181 -8.94 9.84 -7.66
CA SER A 181 -8.43 8.72 -8.45
C SER A 181 -9.54 7.99 -9.20
N THR A 182 -10.70 7.76 -8.56
CA THR A 182 -11.87 7.15 -9.22
C THR A 182 -12.37 8.03 -10.38
N TYR A 183 -12.41 9.35 -10.19
CA TYR A 183 -12.68 10.31 -11.26
C TYR A 183 -11.65 10.19 -12.40
N SER A 184 -10.35 10.19 -12.07
CA SER A 184 -9.28 10.07 -13.07
C SER A 184 -9.29 8.74 -13.82
N TYR A 185 -9.69 7.63 -13.19
CA TYR A 185 -9.86 6.35 -13.88
C TYR A 185 -11.07 6.32 -14.80
N SER A 186 -12.26 6.81 -14.39
CA SER A 186 -13.41 6.88 -15.32
C SER A 186 -13.04 7.70 -16.57
N ALA A 187 -12.42 8.87 -16.37
CA ALA A 187 -11.91 9.70 -17.45
C ALA A 187 -10.92 8.94 -18.36
N ALA A 188 -9.78 8.47 -17.83
CA ALA A 188 -8.72 7.86 -18.64
C ALA A 188 -9.15 6.54 -19.33
N ILE A 189 -10.01 5.74 -18.69
CA ILE A 189 -10.55 4.50 -19.29
C ILE A 189 -11.55 4.84 -20.40
N GLY A 190 -12.52 5.73 -20.11
CA GLY A 190 -13.48 6.19 -21.12
C GLY A 190 -12.81 6.84 -22.31
N ASP A 191 -11.78 7.66 -22.06
CA ASP A 191 -10.98 8.31 -23.09
C ASP A 191 -10.24 7.30 -23.96
N SER A 192 -9.55 6.34 -23.34
CA SER A 192 -8.85 5.26 -24.05
C SER A 192 -9.80 4.43 -24.92
N VAL A 193 -11.00 4.11 -24.42
CA VAL A 193 -12.01 3.35 -25.14
C VAL A 193 -12.57 4.14 -26.33
N ILE A 194 -13.02 5.38 -26.11
CA ILE A 194 -13.64 6.18 -27.16
C ILE A 194 -12.62 6.60 -28.23
N ASP A 195 -11.40 6.99 -27.86
CA ASP A 195 -10.35 7.32 -28.83
C ASP A 195 -9.98 6.10 -29.68
N THR A 196 -9.84 4.90 -29.07
CA THR A 196 -9.58 3.64 -29.79
C THR A 196 -10.71 3.29 -30.75
N LEU A 197 -11.97 3.44 -30.34
CA LEU A 197 -13.13 3.17 -31.20
C LEU A 197 -13.22 4.15 -32.38
N ILE A 198 -12.99 5.45 -32.14
CA ILE A 198 -12.94 6.47 -33.20
C ILE A 198 -11.80 6.19 -34.19
N PHE A 199 -10.61 5.83 -33.69
CA PHE A 199 -9.45 5.46 -34.49
C PHE A 199 -9.68 4.22 -35.36
N ALA A 200 -10.28 3.16 -34.79
CA ALA A 200 -10.52 1.90 -35.49
C ALA A 200 -11.62 2.01 -36.57
N LEU A 201 -12.64 2.84 -36.33
CA LEU A 201 -13.85 2.96 -37.15
C LEU A 201 -13.63 3.04 -38.69
N PRO A 202 -12.76 3.92 -39.23
CA PRO A 202 -12.53 4.00 -40.68
C PRO A 202 -11.63 2.88 -41.25
N ILE A 203 -10.85 2.18 -40.43
CA ILE A 203 -9.76 1.28 -40.91
C ILE A 203 -10.29 0.18 -41.86
N PRO A 204 -11.35 -0.60 -41.53
CA PRO A 204 -11.84 -1.67 -42.41
C PRO A 204 -12.37 -1.16 -43.76
N TYR A 205 -12.86 0.08 -43.81
CA TYR A 205 -13.37 0.69 -45.03
C TYR A 205 -12.25 1.25 -45.91
N VAL A 206 -11.22 1.83 -45.28
CA VAL A 206 -10.05 2.36 -45.99
C VAL A 206 -9.18 1.22 -46.54
N TRP A 207 -9.03 0.09 -45.83
CA TRP A 207 -8.27 -1.07 -46.32
C TRP A 207 -8.92 -1.73 -47.55
N ARG A 208 -10.24 -1.59 -47.74
CA ARG A 208 -10.95 -2.04 -48.94
C ARG A 208 -10.69 -1.17 -50.19
N LEU A 209 -9.98 -0.03 -50.06
CA LEU A 209 -9.63 0.86 -51.17
C LEU A 209 -8.40 0.34 -51.95
N SER A 210 -8.58 -0.75 -52.69
CA SER A 210 -7.52 -1.48 -53.42
C SER A 210 -6.75 -0.68 -54.49
N LYS A 211 -7.19 0.54 -54.84
CA LYS A 211 -6.60 1.39 -55.91
C LYS A 211 -5.88 2.66 -55.42
N LEU A 212 -5.38 2.68 -54.18
CA LEU A 212 -4.59 3.80 -53.64
C LEU A 212 -3.14 3.81 -54.16
N ARG A 213 -2.73 4.89 -54.86
CA ARG A 213 -1.35 5.13 -55.32
C ARG A 213 -0.42 5.31 -54.11
N ALA A 214 0.85 4.89 -54.23
CA ALA A 214 1.80 4.84 -53.10
C ALA A 214 1.89 6.12 -52.25
N ARG A 215 1.99 7.31 -52.85
CA ARG A 215 2.04 8.60 -52.10
C ARG A 215 0.74 8.91 -51.34
N GLN A 216 -0.41 8.39 -51.78
CA GLN A 216 -1.68 8.51 -51.07
C GLN A 216 -1.69 7.62 -49.82
N ARG A 217 -1.09 6.43 -49.93
CA ARG A 217 -0.89 5.49 -48.83
C ARG A 217 0.03 6.08 -47.75
N ILE A 218 1.10 6.79 -48.13
CA ILE A 218 1.99 7.47 -47.17
C ILE A 218 1.23 8.54 -46.34
N GLY A 219 0.51 9.46 -46.99
CA GLY A 219 -0.26 10.48 -46.26
C GLY A 219 -1.35 9.90 -45.34
N LEU A 220 -1.95 8.78 -45.76
CA LEU A 220 -2.89 8.02 -44.95
C LEU A 220 -2.22 7.34 -43.73
N ILE A 221 -1.04 6.73 -43.94
CA ILE A 221 -0.24 6.13 -42.86
C ILE A 221 0.10 7.17 -41.80
N VAL A 222 0.56 8.37 -42.19
CA VAL A 222 0.90 9.44 -41.24
C VAL A 222 -0.30 9.82 -40.35
N ILE A 223 -1.51 9.95 -40.93
CA ILE A 223 -2.73 10.28 -40.17
C ILE A 223 -3.09 9.16 -39.19
N PHE A 224 -2.99 7.88 -39.61
CA PHE A 224 -3.26 6.75 -38.71
C PHE A 224 -2.17 6.55 -37.66
N SER A 225 -0.89 6.74 -37.98
CA SER A 225 0.21 6.70 -36.99
C SER A 225 -0.01 7.75 -35.90
N LEU A 226 -0.46 8.95 -36.26
CA LEU A 226 -0.75 10.00 -35.27
C LEU A 226 -1.96 9.66 -34.39
N GLY A 227 -3.05 9.13 -34.98
CA GLY A 227 -4.20 8.64 -34.23
C GLY A 227 -3.88 7.48 -33.29
N LEU A 228 -3.00 6.57 -33.71
CA LEU A 228 -2.51 5.47 -32.85
C LEU A 228 -1.69 6.00 -31.67
N ILE A 229 -0.83 7.00 -31.89
CA ILE A 229 -0.06 7.64 -30.80
C ILE A 229 -1.01 8.28 -29.76
N VAL A 230 -2.08 8.95 -30.19
CA VAL A 230 -3.11 9.49 -29.27
C VAL A 230 -3.71 8.37 -28.39
N CYS A 231 -4.08 7.24 -28.98
CA CYS A 231 -4.63 6.10 -28.23
C CYS A 231 -3.61 5.50 -27.24
N VAL A 232 -2.33 5.41 -27.62
CA VAL A 232 -1.25 4.94 -26.74
C VAL A 232 -1.01 5.92 -25.60
N VAL A 233 -1.01 7.24 -25.85
CA VAL A 233 -0.82 8.27 -24.81
C VAL A 233 -2.00 8.32 -23.84
N ALA A 234 -3.23 8.02 -24.29
CA ALA A 234 -4.38 7.84 -23.40
C ALA A 234 -4.19 6.63 -22.47
N LEU A 235 -3.87 5.46 -23.03
CA LEU A 235 -3.62 4.23 -22.26
C LEU A 235 -2.45 4.36 -21.26
N LEU A 236 -1.40 5.11 -21.63
CA LEU A 236 -0.26 5.37 -20.75
C LEU A 236 -0.60 6.16 -19.49
N GLN A 237 -1.73 6.87 -19.42
CA GLN A 237 -2.13 7.58 -18.19
C GLN A 237 -2.50 6.61 -17.06
N ILE A 238 -3.11 5.46 -17.39
CA ILE A 238 -3.60 4.46 -16.42
C ILE A 238 -2.50 3.99 -15.43
N PRO A 239 -1.29 3.56 -15.86
CA PRO A 239 -0.23 3.19 -14.92
C PRO A 239 0.32 4.37 -14.10
N PHE A 240 0.28 5.61 -14.60
CA PHE A 240 0.67 6.78 -13.79
C PHE A 240 -0.41 7.19 -12.78
N ILE A 241 -1.69 6.98 -13.08
CA ILE A 241 -2.78 7.12 -12.09
C ILE A 241 -2.62 6.04 -11.01
N ARG A 242 -2.29 4.79 -11.38
CA ARG A 242 -1.96 3.75 -10.39
C ARG A 242 -0.73 4.09 -9.54
N ARG A 243 0.28 4.74 -10.13
CA ARG A 243 1.46 5.24 -9.42
C ARG A 243 1.11 6.35 -8.41
N ARG A 244 0.07 7.15 -8.70
CA ARG A 244 -0.48 8.16 -7.76
C ARG A 244 -1.19 7.54 -6.56
N GLU A 245 -1.89 6.44 -6.76
CA GLU A 245 -2.49 5.71 -5.62
C GLU A 245 -1.44 4.98 -4.79
N ALA A 246 -0.40 4.43 -5.43
CA ALA A 246 0.66 3.69 -4.75
C ALA A 246 1.67 4.59 -3.97
N HIS A 247 1.75 5.88 -4.29
CA HIS A 247 2.67 6.83 -3.64
C HIS A 247 1.97 8.17 -3.38
N ALA A 248 1.68 8.47 -2.11
CA ALA A 248 0.99 9.70 -1.71
C ALA A 248 1.71 10.99 -2.16
N SER A 249 3.03 10.95 -2.30
CA SER A 249 3.88 12.03 -2.83
C SER A 249 3.76 12.26 -4.34
N TYR A 250 3.20 11.33 -5.13
CA TYR A 250 3.15 11.50 -6.58
C TYR A 250 1.97 12.40 -7.02
N PHE A 251 2.17 13.72 -6.98
CA PHE A 251 1.17 14.72 -7.35
C PHE A 251 0.74 14.67 -8.84
N GLY A 252 1.53 14.03 -9.71
CA GLY A 252 1.13 13.65 -11.06
C GLY A 252 1.45 14.67 -12.16
N GLY A 253 2.63 15.29 -12.12
CA GLY A 253 3.18 16.07 -13.22
C GLY A 253 3.22 15.26 -14.53
N THR A 254 3.70 14.01 -14.48
CA THR A 254 3.73 13.16 -15.69
C THR A 254 2.34 12.90 -16.30
N ILE A 255 1.28 12.83 -15.49
CA ILE A 255 -0.11 12.63 -15.99
C ILE A 255 -0.57 13.85 -16.78
N ASN A 256 -0.31 15.06 -16.26
CA ASN A 256 -0.68 16.32 -16.91
C ASN A 256 0.02 16.48 -18.27
N LEU A 257 1.30 16.08 -18.35
CA LEU A 257 2.08 16.10 -19.59
C LEU A 257 1.47 15.18 -20.67
N LEU A 258 1.15 13.93 -20.32
CA LEU A 258 0.51 12.97 -21.23
C LEU A 258 -0.84 13.50 -21.73
N VAL A 259 -1.65 14.07 -20.84
CA VAL A 259 -2.92 14.73 -21.16
C VAL A 259 -2.76 15.86 -22.20
N SER A 260 -1.74 16.71 -22.05
CA SER A 260 -1.50 17.83 -22.98
C SER A 260 -1.03 17.36 -24.36
N ILE A 261 -0.16 16.34 -24.38
CA ILE A 261 0.30 15.67 -25.60
C ILE A 261 -0.89 14.99 -26.32
N GLN A 262 -1.77 14.27 -25.59
CA GLN A 262 -2.95 13.61 -26.14
C GLN A 262 -3.84 14.59 -26.91
N ILE A 263 -4.27 15.69 -26.27
CA ILE A 263 -5.14 16.70 -26.90
C ILE A 263 -4.45 17.31 -28.12
N SER A 264 -3.20 17.75 -27.97
CA SER A 264 -2.48 18.47 -29.02
C SER A 264 -2.31 17.58 -30.27
N LEU A 265 -1.93 16.31 -30.09
CA LEU A 265 -1.83 15.35 -31.19
C LEU A 265 -3.19 14.98 -31.78
N ALA A 266 -4.26 14.90 -30.96
CA ALA A 266 -5.62 14.66 -31.44
C ALA A 266 -6.14 15.80 -32.34
N ILE A 267 -5.88 17.06 -31.96
CA ILE A 267 -6.27 18.24 -32.74
C ILE A 267 -5.52 18.29 -34.09
N VAL A 268 -4.23 17.93 -34.09
CA VAL A 268 -3.43 17.81 -35.31
C VAL A 268 -3.97 16.67 -36.19
N ALA A 269 -4.18 15.49 -35.63
CA ALA A 269 -4.71 14.31 -36.35
C ALA A 269 -6.09 14.57 -36.97
N ALA A 270 -6.97 15.28 -36.24
CA ALA A 270 -8.28 15.70 -36.73
C ALA A 270 -8.21 16.69 -37.91
N SER A 271 -7.09 17.40 -38.08
CA SER A 271 -6.97 18.54 -39.00
C SER A 271 -6.09 18.27 -40.23
N LEU A 272 -5.10 17.38 -40.13
CA LEU A 272 -4.28 16.92 -41.26
C LEU A 272 -5.07 16.50 -42.52
N PRO A 273 -6.23 15.80 -42.44
CA PRO A 273 -6.97 15.37 -43.63
C PRO A 273 -7.40 16.50 -44.59
N ASP A 274 -7.62 17.72 -44.08
CA ASP A 274 -8.04 18.88 -44.87
C ASP A 274 -6.90 19.79 -45.34
N LEU A 275 -5.69 19.61 -44.79
CA LEU A 275 -4.48 20.28 -45.26
C LEU A 275 -4.00 19.76 -46.62
N ARG A 276 -4.43 18.56 -47.01
CA ARG A 276 -4.19 17.94 -48.33
C ARG A 276 -4.35 18.90 -49.51
N ALA A 277 -5.40 19.73 -49.50
CA ALA A 277 -5.69 20.65 -50.60
C ALA A 277 -4.72 21.85 -50.64
N LEU A 278 -4.19 22.26 -49.49
CA LEU A 278 -3.22 23.35 -49.35
C LEU A 278 -1.81 22.87 -49.72
N VAL A 279 -1.38 21.72 -49.17
CA VAL A 279 -0.10 21.07 -49.51
C VAL A 279 0.02 20.81 -51.01
N ALA A 280 -1.07 20.33 -51.63
CA ALA A 280 -1.10 20.05 -53.06
C ALA A 280 -0.96 21.31 -53.95
N ARG A 281 -1.23 22.51 -53.40
CA ARG A 281 -1.15 23.81 -54.09
C ARG A 281 0.18 24.53 -53.83
N SER A 282 0.68 24.50 -52.59
CA SER A 282 1.93 25.17 -52.22
C SER A 282 3.19 24.44 -52.68
N PHE A 283 3.14 23.10 -52.82
CA PHE A 283 4.28 22.29 -53.23
C PHE A 283 3.96 21.43 -54.48
N PRO A 284 3.76 22.02 -55.67
CA PRO A 284 3.28 21.29 -56.86
C PRO A 284 4.18 20.11 -57.29
N LYS A 285 5.50 20.17 -57.09
CA LYS A 285 6.42 19.04 -57.35
C LYS A 285 6.37 17.94 -56.28
N PHE A 286 6.01 18.28 -55.04
CA PHE A 286 5.89 17.34 -53.91
C PHE A 286 4.46 16.79 -53.74
N SER A 287 3.48 17.45 -54.37
CA SER A 287 2.05 17.17 -54.34
C SER A 287 1.70 15.72 -54.69
N PRO A 288 1.01 15.01 -53.79
CA PRO A 288 0.23 13.83 -54.13
C PRO A 288 -1.27 14.16 -54.20
N LEU A 289 -2.06 13.20 -54.69
CA LEU A 289 -3.52 13.16 -54.56
C LEU A 289 -4.39 14.07 -55.46
N HIS A 290 -3.96 14.36 -56.69
CA HIS A 290 -4.86 14.92 -57.71
C HIS A 290 -5.89 13.87 -58.19
N HIS A 291 -7.16 13.99 -57.81
CA HIS A 291 -8.30 13.40 -58.53
C HIS A 291 -9.66 13.99 -58.12
N ARG A 292 -10.66 13.86 -59.01
CA ARG A 292 -12.08 14.25 -58.81
C ARG A 292 -12.76 13.45 -57.68
N SER A 293 -13.89 13.98 -57.20
CA SER A 293 -14.74 13.38 -56.16
C SER A 293 -15.27 11.99 -56.51
N LEU A 294 -15.45 11.12 -55.50
CA LEU A 294 -16.14 9.83 -55.60
C LEU A 294 -17.66 10.05 -55.51
N ALA A 295 -18.26 10.61 -56.56
CA ALA A 295 -19.67 11.02 -56.56
C ALA A 295 -20.41 10.78 -57.89
N THR A 296 -20.06 9.74 -58.66
CA THR A 296 -20.87 9.17 -59.75
C THR A 296 -20.37 7.77 -60.09
N ALA A 297 -21.05 6.72 -59.60
CA ALA A 297 -20.79 5.32 -59.95
C ALA A 297 -21.99 4.44 -59.56
N GLY A 298 -23.14 4.64 -60.19
CA GLY A 298 -24.36 3.97 -59.75
C GLY A 298 -25.66 4.35 -60.45
N GLU A 299 -25.66 4.55 -61.77
CA GLU A 299 -26.82 4.30 -62.63
C GLU A 299 -26.41 4.36 -64.10
N ALA A 300 -27.05 3.54 -64.95
CA ALA A 300 -26.72 3.41 -66.37
C ALA A 300 -28.00 3.48 -67.23
N PRO A 301 -28.14 4.49 -68.10
CA PRO A 301 -29.13 4.47 -69.18
C PRO A 301 -28.82 3.36 -70.19
N ARG A 302 -29.86 2.86 -70.85
CA ARG A 302 -29.77 1.76 -71.83
C ARG A 302 -29.09 2.20 -73.13
N ARG A 303 -28.43 1.26 -73.82
CA ARG A 303 -28.08 1.41 -75.24
C ARG A 303 -29.35 1.60 -76.08
N ARG A 304 -29.31 2.58 -77.00
CA ARG A 304 -29.84 2.49 -78.37
C ARG A 304 -28.97 3.35 -79.30
N ASP A 305 -28.32 2.65 -80.24
CA ASP A 305 -28.23 2.95 -81.68
C ASP A 305 -27.54 4.25 -82.18
N ALA A 306 -27.22 4.27 -83.48
CA ALA A 306 -26.67 5.39 -84.29
C ALA A 306 -25.22 5.88 -84.06
N GLU A 307 -24.29 5.19 -84.75
CA GLU A 307 -23.29 5.69 -85.72
C GLU A 307 -22.94 7.20 -85.93
N MET A 308 -21.68 7.39 -86.38
CA MET A 308 -21.13 8.49 -87.24
C MET A 308 -20.90 9.91 -86.65
N GLY A 309 -19.84 10.59 -87.15
CA GLY A 309 -19.62 12.04 -86.97
C GLY A 309 -18.17 12.46 -86.62
N GLU A 310 -17.46 13.09 -87.57
CA GLU A 310 -16.12 13.68 -87.43
C GLU A 310 -16.18 15.22 -87.16
N VAL A 311 -15.01 15.89 -87.01
CA VAL A 311 -14.64 17.24 -87.58
C VAL A 311 -15.55 18.48 -87.29
N GLN A 312 -15.07 19.67 -86.84
CA GLN A 312 -13.72 20.22 -86.59
C GLN A 312 -13.74 21.48 -85.67
N GLU A 313 -12.60 21.77 -85.00
CA GLU A 313 -11.92 23.08 -84.81
C GLU A 313 -12.53 24.42 -84.27
N VAL A 314 -11.58 25.27 -83.81
CA VAL A 314 -11.48 26.76 -83.89
C VAL A 314 -12.05 27.73 -82.80
N GLU A 315 -11.09 28.32 -82.07
CA GLU A 315 -10.87 29.73 -81.64
C GLU A 315 -11.74 30.54 -80.64
N GLU A 316 -11.13 31.67 -80.21
CA GLU A 316 -11.44 32.63 -79.13
C GLU A 316 -12.33 33.82 -79.63
N PRO A 317 -12.44 35.03 -79.00
CA PRO A 317 -12.00 35.53 -77.69
C PRO A 317 -13.08 36.33 -76.89
N ARG A 318 -12.66 37.02 -75.82
CA ARG A 318 -13.46 38.01 -75.05
C ARG A 318 -13.21 39.46 -75.52
N PRO A 319 -14.05 40.44 -75.12
CA PRO A 319 -13.55 41.47 -74.19
C PRO A 319 -14.59 41.93 -73.12
N ALA A 320 -14.37 43.10 -72.47
CA ALA A 320 -15.09 43.60 -71.28
C ALA A 320 -15.20 45.15 -71.21
N PHE A 321 -15.95 45.70 -70.25
CA PHE A 321 -15.91 47.05 -69.59
C PHE A 321 -17.00 47.05 -68.45
N ASP A 322 -16.97 47.68 -67.26
CA ASP A 322 -16.16 48.73 -66.57
C ASP A 322 -16.57 50.19 -66.97
N GLN A 323 -16.74 51.23 -66.12
CA GLN A 323 -16.12 51.61 -64.83
C GLN A 323 -17.02 52.46 -63.86
N ARG A 324 -16.69 52.40 -62.54
CA ARG A 324 -16.93 53.41 -61.43
C ARG A 324 -18.38 53.64 -60.94
N ARG A 325 -18.70 54.18 -59.73
CA ARG A 325 -18.14 54.27 -58.33
C ARG A 325 -18.71 55.56 -57.67
N ARG A 326 -19.51 55.49 -56.58
CA ARG A 326 -19.40 56.38 -55.38
C ARG A 326 -20.41 56.09 -54.24
N SER A 327 -19.92 56.33 -53.01
CA SER A 327 -20.63 56.62 -51.74
C SER A 327 -21.47 55.55 -50.99
N LYS A 328 -21.54 55.79 -49.67
CA LYS A 328 -22.44 55.20 -48.64
C LYS A 328 -23.82 55.89 -48.70
N LYS A 329 -24.92 55.41 -48.11
CA LYS A 329 -25.22 54.30 -47.14
C LYS A 329 -26.54 53.59 -47.63
N PRO A 330 -27.06 52.50 -47.00
CA PRO A 330 -28.16 51.72 -47.57
C PRO A 330 -29.55 52.29 -47.25
N ASP A 331 -30.45 52.23 -48.24
CA ASP A 331 -31.89 52.52 -48.09
C ASP A 331 -32.74 51.57 -48.95
N TRP A 332 -33.53 50.73 -48.30
CA TRP A 332 -34.79 50.11 -48.76
C TRP A 332 -35.46 49.53 -47.50
N MET A 333 -36.49 50.12 -46.88
CA MET A 333 -37.44 51.16 -47.28
C MET A 333 -38.47 50.72 -48.34
N ARG A 334 -39.38 49.83 -47.93
CA ARG A 334 -40.87 49.86 -48.10
C ARG A 334 -41.42 48.58 -47.42
N SER A 335 -42.32 48.58 -46.43
CA SER A 335 -43.67 49.19 -46.28
C SER A 335 -44.69 48.61 -47.28
N ALA A 336 -45.91 48.21 -46.91
CA ALA A 336 -46.65 48.45 -45.65
C ALA A 336 -47.59 47.28 -45.27
N MET A 337 -48.41 47.48 -44.23
CA MET A 337 -49.47 46.56 -43.76
C MET A 337 -50.69 46.54 -44.72
N PRO A 338 -51.81 45.89 -44.33
CA PRO A 338 -52.93 46.71 -43.88
C PRO A 338 -53.31 46.49 -42.40
N ALA A 339 -53.75 47.56 -41.75
CA ALA A 339 -54.06 47.56 -40.33
C ALA A 339 -55.48 47.04 -40.02
N SER A 340 -55.65 46.50 -38.83
CA SER A 340 -56.65 47.06 -37.91
C SER A 340 -55.90 47.62 -36.70
N LEU A 341 -56.45 48.67 -36.10
CA LEU A 341 -55.74 49.55 -35.15
C LEU A 341 -56.61 49.85 -33.94
N MET A 342 -55.95 50.20 -32.84
CA MET A 342 -56.49 50.92 -31.68
C MET A 342 -57.56 50.24 -30.80
N SER A 343 -57.13 49.97 -29.56
CA SER A 343 -57.78 50.47 -28.33
C SER A 343 -59.26 50.19 -28.10
N THR A 344 -59.55 49.37 -27.09
CA THR A 344 -60.24 49.93 -25.91
C THR A 344 -59.91 49.22 -24.59
N ARG A 345 -59.58 50.04 -23.59
CA ARG A 345 -59.87 49.97 -22.14
C ARG A 345 -59.84 48.63 -21.36
N VAL A 346 -59.15 48.73 -20.23
CA VAL A 346 -59.49 48.07 -18.94
C VAL A 346 -60.98 48.12 -18.65
N THR A 347 -61.61 46.96 -18.41
CA THR A 347 -62.79 46.70 -17.56
C THR A 347 -63.07 45.19 -17.58
N HIS A 348 -63.59 44.53 -16.54
CA HIS A 348 -63.51 44.70 -15.07
C HIS A 348 -64.22 43.48 -14.44
N ASN A 349 -64.03 43.25 -13.13
CA ASN A 349 -64.95 42.49 -12.24
C ASN A 349 -65.13 40.97 -12.48
N GLU A 350 -65.42 40.13 -11.48
CA GLU A 350 -65.28 40.21 -10.00
C GLU A 350 -65.26 38.73 -9.49
N LEU A 351 -64.47 38.28 -8.50
CA LEU A 351 -64.56 38.61 -7.07
C LEU A 351 -66.01 38.43 -6.54
N THR A 352 -66.40 37.26 -6.03
CA THR A 352 -66.28 36.85 -4.61
C THR A 352 -67.19 35.60 -4.38
N ARG A 353 -67.20 34.86 -3.25
CA ARG A 353 -66.60 35.01 -1.91
C ARG A 353 -66.49 33.63 -1.18
N ALA A 354 -65.77 33.64 -0.05
CA ALA A 354 -65.94 32.78 1.15
C ALA A 354 -65.46 31.30 1.07
N ASP A 355 -64.85 30.72 2.13
CA ASP A 355 -64.30 31.33 3.36
C ASP A 355 -63.20 30.49 4.07
N THR A 356 -62.40 31.18 4.90
CA THR A 356 -61.60 30.74 6.08
C THR A 356 -60.73 29.45 6.11
N ALA A 357 -59.39 29.66 6.11
CA ALA A 357 -58.36 29.24 7.09
C ALA A 357 -58.15 27.76 7.56
N GLY A 358 -56.87 27.30 7.62
CA GLY A 358 -56.48 26.14 8.45
C GLY A 358 -55.08 25.46 8.27
N SER A 359 -54.00 26.02 8.83
CA SER A 359 -52.70 25.35 9.18
C SER A 359 -51.73 24.84 8.05
N VAL A 360 -50.53 24.36 8.43
CA VAL A 360 -49.29 24.24 7.57
C VAL A 360 -48.41 22.98 7.94
N PRO A 361 -47.19 22.67 7.41
CA PRO A 361 -46.93 21.46 6.59
C PRO A 361 -45.80 20.49 7.08
N GLY A 362 -45.45 19.41 6.33
CA GLY A 362 -44.23 18.61 6.65
C GLY A 362 -43.81 17.30 5.91
N LEU A 363 -43.76 17.25 4.58
CA LEU A 363 -42.79 16.50 3.69
C LEU A 363 -42.21 15.05 3.93
N THR A 364 -41.95 14.38 2.78
CA THR A 364 -41.01 13.25 2.45
C THR A 364 -41.38 11.75 2.63
N TRP A 365 -40.87 10.94 1.67
CA TRP A 365 -40.92 9.47 1.48
C TRP A 365 -39.51 9.02 0.98
N ALA A 366 -38.83 8.00 1.52
CA ALA A 366 -39.02 6.54 1.46
C ALA A 366 -38.43 5.84 0.21
N CYS A 367 -37.66 4.75 0.39
CA CYS A 367 -37.04 3.92 -0.67
C CYS A 367 -36.72 2.50 -0.16
N ILE A 368 -36.88 1.44 -0.98
CA ILE A 368 -36.79 0.02 -0.57
C ILE A 368 -36.09 -0.89 -1.62
N THR A 369 -34.98 -1.51 -1.19
CA THR A 369 -34.36 -2.83 -1.49
C THR A 369 -34.44 -3.58 -2.86
N THR A 370 -33.25 -3.94 -3.38
CA THR A 370 -32.85 -5.28 -3.96
C THR A 370 -33.56 -5.80 -5.26
N ASN A 371 -33.12 -6.84 -5.98
CA ASN A 371 -32.21 -7.99 -5.72
C ASN A 371 -31.69 -8.68 -7.03
N ILE A 372 -30.83 -9.72 -6.94
CA ILE A 372 -30.69 -10.87 -7.91
C ILE A 372 -30.09 -10.58 -9.33
N GLU A 373 -29.25 -11.39 -10.02
CA GLU A 373 -28.43 -12.60 -9.68
C GLU A 373 -27.41 -13.00 -10.80
N HIS A 374 -26.43 -13.87 -10.43
CA HIS A 374 -25.82 -15.00 -11.18
C HIS A 374 -25.13 -14.96 -12.60
N ARG A 375 -23.89 -15.50 -12.60
CA ARG A 375 -23.34 -16.65 -13.40
C ARG A 375 -22.61 -16.51 -14.78
N GLN A 376 -21.32 -16.91 -14.70
CA GLN A 376 -20.63 -18.00 -15.43
C GLN A 376 -20.02 -17.84 -16.85
N LEU A 377 -18.76 -18.34 -16.95
CA LEU A 377 -18.09 -19.01 -18.10
C LEU A 377 -17.81 -18.12 -19.35
N GLU A 378 -16.77 -18.31 -20.18
CA GLU A 378 -15.64 -19.27 -20.16
C GLU A 378 -14.42 -18.77 -20.98
N ARG A 379 -13.34 -19.58 -21.01
CA ARG A 379 -12.27 -19.75 -22.03
C ARG A 379 -12.19 -18.67 -23.15
N GLY A 380 -11.06 -18.03 -23.45
CA GLY A 380 -9.65 -18.42 -23.25
C GLY A 380 -9.02 -18.95 -24.56
N THR A 381 -7.69 -18.94 -24.67
CA THR A 381 -6.90 -19.37 -25.86
C THR A 381 -7.08 -18.47 -27.11
N HIS A 382 -6.17 -18.34 -28.10
CA HIS A 382 -4.74 -18.65 -28.26
C HIS A 382 -4.26 -18.05 -29.60
N ARG A 383 -3.07 -17.42 -29.65
CA ARG A 383 -1.95 -17.66 -30.61
C ARG A 383 -1.12 -16.42 -30.98
N ASP A 384 0.15 -16.49 -30.61
CA ASP A 384 1.27 -15.96 -31.39
C ASP A 384 1.36 -16.71 -32.75
N PRO A 385 1.92 -16.08 -33.80
CA PRO A 385 3.24 -16.53 -34.22
C PRO A 385 4.21 -15.41 -34.67
N GLN A 386 5.45 -15.48 -34.19
CA GLN A 386 6.70 -15.67 -34.95
C GLN A 386 6.88 -14.94 -36.32
N SER A 387 8.06 -14.39 -36.70
CA SER A 387 9.40 -14.42 -36.08
C SER A 387 10.42 -13.53 -36.85
N GLN A 388 11.67 -13.49 -36.36
CA GLN A 388 12.93 -13.23 -37.11
C GLN A 388 13.20 -11.75 -37.57
N LEU A 389 14.44 -11.31 -37.89
CA LEU A 389 15.70 -12.01 -38.20
C LEU A 389 16.96 -11.11 -37.93
N THR A 390 18.00 -11.61 -37.24
CA THR A 390 19.46 -11.20 -37.30
C THR A 390 19.90 -9.72 -37.05
N CYS A 391 21.20 -9.34 -36.91
CA CYS A 391 22.44 -9.92 -36.31
C CYS A 391 23.63 -8.98 -36.67
N TYR A 392 24.64 -8.78 -35.79
CA TYR A 392 26.06 -8.64 -36.20
C TYR A 392 27.03 -8.86 -35.01
N THR A 393 28.34 -8.96 -35.26
CA THR A 393 29.37 -9.46 -34.30
C THR A 393 30.68 -8.65 -34.30
N GLN A 394 31.40 -8.63 -33.15
CA GLN A 394 32.88 -8.80 -32.94
C GLN A 394 33.31 -8.35 -31.52
N LYS A 395 34.15 -9.08 -30.75
CA LYS A 395 35.65 -9.07 -30.65
C LYS A 395 36.24 -7.67 -30.27
N ARG A 396 37.28 -7.50 -29.41
CA ARG A 396 38.37 -8.42 -28.99
C ARG A 396 39.20 -7.92 -27.74
N GLN A 397 39.58 -8.86 -26.84
CA GLN A 397 40.84 -9.01 -26.05
C GLN A 397 41.68 -7.84 -25.44
N LYS A 398 42.06 -8.02 -24.13
CA LYS A 398 43.41 -7.82 -23.48
C LYS A 398 43.95 -6.37 -23.30
N ARG A 399 44.70 -5.93 -22.26
CA ARG A 399 45.72 -6.56 -21.38
C ARG A 399 46.28 -5.58 -20.30
N ASP A 400 46.81 -6.15 -19.20
CA ASP A 400 47.99 -5.80 -18.35
C ASP A 400 48.39 -4.36 -17.92
N CYS A 401 48.42 -4.18 -16.58
CA CYS A 401 49.51 -3.67 -15.72
C CYS A 401 50.16 -2.28 -15.90
N ARG A 402 50.10 -1.46 -14.82
CA ARG A 402 51.22 -0.81 -14.06
C ARG A 402 50.64 0.29 -13.12
N ASP A 403 51.29 0.81 -12.07
CA ASP A 403 52.31 0.34 -11.10
C ASP A 403 52.49 1.45 -10.01
N ARG A 404 52.96 1.10 -8.81
CA ARG A 404 53.70 1.97 -7.83
C ARG A 404 53.07 3.12 -7.01
N GLN A 405 53.36 3.02 -5.69
CA GLN A 405 53.96 4.03 -4.77
C GLN A 405 53.15 5.31 -4.43
N GLY A 406 52.96 5.72 -3.16
CA GLY A 406 53.34 5.15 -1.84
C GLY A 406 54.29 6.05 -1.02
N LEU A 407 54.18 6.03 0.32
CA LEU A 407 55.15 6.63 1.26
C LEU A 407 54.94 6.10 2.71
N ASP A 408 56.04 5.83 3.42
CA ASP A 408 56.09 5.31 4.81
C ASP A 408 56.54 6.37 5.83
N THR A 409 56.17 6.19 7.11
CA THR A 409 56.95 6.43 8.37
C THR A 409 55.99 6.33 9.57
N GLN A 410 56.05 5.46 10.60
CA GLN A 410 57.06 4.58 11.24
C GLN A 410 57.90 5.24 12.38
N VAL A 411 58.40 4.41 13.32
CA VAL A 411 59.28 4.68 14.50
C VAL A 411 58.50 5.02 15.80
N SER A 412 58.70 4.40 17.00
CA SER A 412 59.65 3.35 17.47
C SER A 412 59.18 2.50 18.67
N SER A 413 59.50 1.18 18.64
CA SER A 413 60.07 0.30 19.71
C SER A 413 59.39 0.14 21.11
N SER A 414 59.60 -0.93 21.91
CA SER A 414 60.82 -1.76 22.06
C SER A 414 60.63 -3.20 22.61
N SER A 415 61.43 -4.13 22.05
CA SER A 415 62.25 -5.20 22.71
C SER A 415 61.67 -6.31 23.63
N ILE A 416 61.64 -7.54 23.08
CA ILE A 416 62.47 -8.73 23.47
C ILE A 416 62.41 -9.30 24.90
N ILE A 417 62.15 -10.62 25.01
CA ILE A 417 62.95 -11.59 25.81
C ILE A 417 62.80 -13.04 25.28
N CYS A 418 63.68 -13.95 25.70
CA CYS A 418 64.00 -15.22 25.03
C CYS A 418 63.42 -16.51 25.67
N ASN A 419 62.82 -17.38 24.83
CA ASN A 419 63.33 -18.73 24.46
C ASN A 419 63.37 -19.89 25.51
N ARG A 420 63.49 -21.12 24.97
CA ARG A 420 63.82 -22.45 25.57
C ARG A 420 62.67 -23.25 26.21
N GLN A 421 62.29 -24.41 25.65
CA GLN A 421 62.91 -25.77 25.67
C GLN A 421 62.55 -26.54 26.97
N SER A 422 62.38 -27.87 27.05
CA SER A 422 62.79 -29.02 26.21
C SER A 422 61.88 -30.25 26.55
N LYS A 423 61.83 -31.44 25.92
CA LYS A 423 62.35 -32.05 24.66
C LYS A 423 61.83 -33.53 24.59
N GLU A 424 62.11 -34.24 23.48
CA GLU A 424 62.41 -35.72 23.42
C GLU A 424 61.26 -36.76 23.64
N ASN A 425 61.22 -37.93 22.97
CA ASN A 425 61.95 -38.42 21.77
C ASN A 425 61.24 -39.61 21.05
N SER A 426 61.85 -40.09 19.94
CA SER A 426 61.56 -41.27 19.08
C SER A 426 60.23 -41.25 18.27
N GLY A 427 60.12 -41.83 17.06
CA GLY A 427 61.06 -42.57 16.17
C GLY A 427 60.50 -43.96 15.78
N LEU A 428 60.65 -44.53 14.56
CA LEU A 428 61.36 -44.17 13.31
C LEU A 428 60.65 -44.77 12.05
N VAL A 429 60.77 -44.08 10.90
CA VAL A 429 61.11 -44.54 9.50
C VAL A 429 60.37 -45.72 8.81
N ALA A 430 60.25 -45.64 7.47
CA ALA A 430 59.62 -46.58 6.50
C ALA A 430 60.64 -47.69 5.98
N PRO A 431 60.53 -48.41 4.82
CA PRO A 431 59.58 -48.37 3.67
C PRO A 431 59.20 -49.72 2.95
N ARG A 432 58.37 -49.63 1.88
CA ARG A 432 58.24 -50.44 0.62
C ARG A 432 58.38 -52.01 0.62
N LEU A 433 57.50 -52.72 -0.11
CA LEU A 433 57.73 -53.29 -1.48
C LEU A 433 56.59 -54.20 -2.05
N LEU A 434 56.26 -53.98 -3.34
CA LEU A 434 55.82 -54.87 -4.45
C LEU A 434 55.08 -56.23 -4.27
N GLY A 435 54.11 -56.51 -5.18
CA GLY A 435 53.82 -57.89 -5.64
C GLY A 435 52.54 -58.14 -6.50
N GLY A 436 52.70 -58.75 -7.69
CA GLY A 436 51.68 -59.64 -8.31
C GLY A 436 50.68 -59.06 -9.32
N SER A 437 50.37 -59.81 -10.39
CA SER A 437 49.51 -59.38 -11.52
C SER A 437 48.65 -60.54 -12.11
N VAL A 438 47.82 -60.27 -13.14
CA VAL A 438 47.28 -61.23 -14.15
C VAL A 438 46.03 -62.10 -13.83
N SER A 439 44.85 -61.61 -14.28
CA SER A 439 44.00 -62.23 -15.36
C SER A 439 42.91 -63.33 -15.14
N ARG A 440 41.81 -63.15 -15.92
CA ARG A 440 40.87 -64.15 -16.55
C ARG A 440 39.79 -64.94 -15.77
N ARG A 441 38.53 -64.51 -15.99
CA ARG A 441 37.34 -65.25 -16.54
C ARG A 441 36.96 -66.68 -16.00
N LYS A 442 35.67 -66.81 -15.60
CA LYS A 442 34.56 -67.62 -16.23
C LYS A 442 33.79 -68.69 -15.38
N THR A 443 32.46 -68.49 -15.29
CA THR A 443 31.32 -69.48 -15.32
C THR A 443 30.97 -70.47 -14.17
N LYS A 444 29.74 -70.30 -13.62
CA LYS A 444 28.69 -71.32 -13.22
C LYS A 444 29.07 -72.36 -12.12
N ARG A 445 28.15 -73.00 -11.35
CA ARG A 445 26.71 -73.34 -11.49
C ARG A 445 26.11 -73.78 -10.11
N VAL A 446 24.79 -74.10 -10.06
CA VAL A 446 24.04 -74.81 -8.97
C VAL A 446 23.77 -73.91 -7.73
N LEU A 447 22.64 -73.90 -6.98
CA LEU A 447 21.49 -74.81 -6.76
C LEU A 447 20.12 -74.32 -7.32
N ARG A 448 19.00 -74.98 -6.94
CA ARG A 448 17.69 -75.00 -7.66
C ARG A 448 16.52 -75.47 -6.75
N LYS A 449 15.26 -75.20 -7.17
CA LYS A 449 13.92 -75.59 -6.60
C LYS A 449 13.39 -74.68 -5.47
N TYR A 450 12.07 -74.51 -5.27
CA TYR A 450 10.85 -74.97 -6.00
C TYR A 450 10.17 -73.78 -6.75
N LYS A 451 9.17 -73.82 -7.64
CA LYS A 451 8.01 -74.70 -8.02
C LYS A 451 6.68 -74.43 -7.27
N LYS A 452 5.61 -74.32 -8.08
CA LYS A 452 4.13 -74.45 -7.88
C LYS A 452 3.63 -74.86 -6.47
N GLU A 453 2.51 -74.33 -5.98
CA GLU A 453 1.15 -74.58 -6.52
C GLU A 453 0.15 -73.46 -6.14
N ASN A 454 -0.63 -72.96 -7.10
CA ASN A 454 -2.10 -73.10 -7.14
C ASN A 454 -2.71 -72.35 -8.35
N GLU A 455 -3.59 -73.05 -9.07
CA GLU A 455 -4.48 -72.53 -10.11
C GLU A 455 -5.90 -72.92 -9.66
N LEU A 456 -6.95 -72.10 -9.87
CA LEU A 456 -8.35 -72.54 -10.11
C LEU A 456 -9.35 -71.38 -10.29
N HIS A 457 -9.79 -71.22 -11.55
CA HIS A 457 -11.06 -70.63 -12.04
C HIS A 457 -11.41 -69.12 -11.84
N GLY A 458 -12.21 -68.60 -12.78
CA GLY A 458 -12.75 -67.22 -12.87
C GLY A 458 -14.29 -67.25 -13.05
N PRO A 459 -14.94 -66.44 -13.93
CA PRO A 459 -14.42 -65.55 -14.99
C PRO A 459 -14.97 -64.09 -14.95
N HIS A 460 -14.77 -63.34 -16.04
CA HIS A 460 -15.22 -61.93 -16.24
C HIS A 460 -16.76 -61.75 -16.31
N PRO A 461 -17.23 -60.49 -16.24
CA PRO A 461 -17.62 -59.83 -17.50
C PRO A 461 -16.85 -58.53 -17.81
N THR A 462 -16.79 -58.17 -19.10
CA THR A 462 -16.08 -57.01 -19.64
C THR A 462 -16.98 -55.78 -19.82
N VAL A 463 -16.45 -54.59 -19.55
CA VAL A 463 -16.91 -53.34 -20.20
C VAL A 463 -15.69 -52.61 -20.76
N GLN A 464 -15.72 -52.27 -22.04
CA GLN A 464 -14.70 -51.45 -22.68
C GLN A 464 -15.16 -49.98 -22.73
N CYS A 465 -14.26 -49.06 -22.42
CA CYS A 465 -14.30 -47.69 -22.93
C CYS A 465 -12.86 -47.27 -23.30
N ALA A 466 -12.70 -46.62 -24.45
CA ALA A 466 -11.38 -46.41 -25.05
C ALA A 466 -10.73 -45.09 -24.62
N LEU A 467 -9.46 -45.16 -24.22
CA LEU A 467 -8.58 -43.99 -24.11
C LEU A 467 -7.97 -43.69 -25.49
N PRO A 468 -7.95 -42.42 -25.95
CA PRO A 468 -7.39 -42.06 -27.25
C PRO A 468 -5.86 -42.15 -27.26
N ARG A 469 -5.29 -42.81 -28.28
CA ARG A 469 -3.84 -42.82 -28.53
C ARG A 469 -3.35 -41.43 -28.91
N VAL A 470 -2.42 -40.87 -28.14
CA VAL A 470 -1.57 -39.75 -28.57
C VAL A 470 -0.30 -40.29 -29.21
N SER A 471 0.17 -39.65 -30.28
CA SER A 471 1.32 -40.12 -31.07
C SER A 471 2.65 -39.89 -30.34
N LEU A 472 3.46 -40.94 -30.20
CA LEU A 472 4.88 -40.81 -29.93
C LEU A 472 5.59 -40.19 -31.14
N ASN A 473 6.25 -39.04 -30.98
CA ASN A 473 7.37 -38.61 -31.83
C ASN A 473 8.06 -37.34 -31.28
N SER A 474 9.08 -37.52 -30.45
CA SER A 474 10.09 -36.50 -30.15
C SER A 474 11.38 -37.20 -29.67
N ASN A 475 12.53 -36.83 -30.26
CA ASN A 475 13.82 -37.44 -29.89
C ASN A 475 14.27 -37.06 -28.47
N PRO A 476 15.05 -37.92 -27.78
CA PRO A 476 15.54 -37.64 -26.44
C PRO A 476 16.68 -36.61 -26.44
N ALA A 477 16.46 -35.46 -25.81
CA ALA A 477 17.51 -34.52 -25.44
C ALA A 477 17.17 -33.93 -24.06
N SER A 478 18.14 -33.98 -23.13
CA SER A 478 18.06 -33.41 -21.78
C SER A 478 16.71 -33.57 -21.07
N VAL A 479 16.46 -34.76 -20.52
CA VAL A 479 15.71 -34.82 -19.25
C VAL A 479 16.62 -34.14 -18.23
N GLY A 480 16.29 -32.91 -17.86
CA GLY A 480 16.89 -32.27 -16.69
C GLY A 480 16.56 -33.08 -15.46
N VAL A 481 17.45 -33.06 -14.47
CA VAL A 481 17.14 -33.55 -13.13
C VAL A 481 15.92 -32.79 -12.64
N GLN A 482 14.95 -33.47 -12.02
CA GLN A 482 14.01 -32.76 -11.14
C GLN A 482 14.85 -32.31 -9.94
N ASP A 483 15.31 -31.05 -9.97
CA ASP A 483 16.00 -30.45 -8.83
C ASP A 483 15.07 -30.58 -7.62
N MET A 484 15.44 -31.43 -6.68
CA MET A 484 14.63 -31.66 -5.49
C MET A 484 14.61 -30.38 -4.66
N ALA A 485 13.43 -30.00 -4.17
CA ALA A 485 13.28 -28.81 -3.33
C ALA A 485 14.31 -28.83 -2.19
N PRO A 486 15.06 -27.73 -1.96
CA PRO A 486 16.13 -27.69 -0.98
C PRO A 486 15.65 -28.13 0.40
N MET A 487 16.49 -28.93 1.08
CA MET A 487 16.16 -29.58 2.34
C MET A 487 16.98 -28.98 3.48
N TYR A 488 16.28 -28.49 4.49
CA TYR A 488 16.85 -27.87 5.68
C TYR A 488 16.53 -28.73 6.91
N ASP A 489 17.29 -28.59 7.99
CA ASP A 489 16.91 -29.18 9.27
C ASP A 489 15.65 -28.50 9.84
N PHE A 490 15.55 -27.18 9.72
CA PHE A 490 14.41 -26.38 10.18
C PHE A 490 14.00 -25.32 9.15
N ILE A 491 12.69 -25.08 9.04
CA ILE A 491 12.12 -23.97 8.26
C ILE A 491 11.30 -23.08 9.19
N ILE A 492 11.56 -21.78 9.20
CA ILE A 492 10.86 -20.77 10.01
C ILE A 492 10.06 -19.86 9.08
N VAL A 493 8.75 -19.79 9.28
CA VAL A 493 7.81 -19.06 8.43
C VAL A 493 7.35 -17.78 9.15
N GLY A 494 7.95 -16.65 8.78
CA GLY A 494 7.75 -15.34 9.37
C GLY A 494 9.05 -14.79 9.94
N GLY A 495 9.62 -13.79 9.25
CA GLY A 495 10.78 -13.01 9.70
C GLY A 495 10.45 -11.99 10.77
N GLY A 496 9.54 -12.33 11.69
CA GLY A 496 9.04 -11.46 12.74
C GLY A 496 9.93 -11.39 13.98
N THR A 497 9.47 -10.65 14.99
CA THR A 497 10.19 -10.43 16.26
C THR A 497 10.70 -11.72 16.90
N ALA A 498 9.85 -12.76 16.95
CA ALA A 498 10.22 -14.09 17.45
C ALA A 498 11.05 -14.90 16.43
N GLY A 499 10.69 -14.84 15.14
CA GLY A 499 11.28 -15.66 14.08
C GLY A 499 12.75 -15.34 13.79
N CYS A 500 13.15 -14.07 13.82
CA CYS A 500 14.57 -13.71 13.67
C CYS A 500 15.42 -14.19 14.85
N LEU A 501 14.91 -14.09 16.08
CA LEU A 501 15.58 -14.62 17.28
C LEU A 501 15.73 -16.14 17.21
N LEU A 502 14.65 -16.85 16.87
CA LEU A 502 14.63 -18.30 16.72
C LEU A 502 15.64 -18.77 15.65
N ALA A 503 15.65 -18.10 14.49
CA ALA A 503 16.60 -18.40 13.41
C ALA A 503 18.06 -18.20 13.85
N HIS A 504 18.34 -17.14 14.59
CA HIS A 504 19.66 -16.87 15.16
C HIS A 504 20.07 -17.92 16.19
N ARG A 505 19.23 -18.23 17.19
CA ARG A 505 19.51 -19.24 18.23
C ARG A 505 19.79 -20.62 17.61
N LEU A 506 18.95 -21.08 16.67
CA LEU A 506 19.12 -22.38 16.01
C LEU A 506 20.37 -22.43 15.14
N SER A 507 20.65 -21.39 14.36
CA SER A 507 21.82 -21.37 13.47
C SER A 507 23.16 -21.26 14.22
N HIS A 508 23.17 -20.65 15.42
CA HIS A 508 24.33 -20.56 16.30
C HIS A 508 24.48 -21.72 17.30
N ALA A 509 23.57 -22.70 17.28
CA ALA A 509 23.69 -23.91 18.10
C ALA A 509 24.98 -24.70 17.75
N ALA A 510 25.51 -25.46 18.71
CA ALA A 510 26.83 -26.12 18.61
C ALA A 510 26.95 -27.12 17.45
N ARG A 511 25.83 -27.69 16.99
CA ARG A 511 25.74 -28.58 15.83
C ARG A 511 25.59 -27.86 14.48
N ARG A 512 25.30 -26.55 14.47
CA ARG A 512 25.03 -25.73 13.28
C ARG A 512 24.04 -26.38 12.28
N PRO A 513 22.80 -26.68 12.70
CA PRO A 513 21.76 -27.18 11.79
C PRO A 513 21.53 -26.21 10.63
N SER A 514 21.08 -26.71 9.48
CA SER A 514 20.65 -25.85 8.37
C SER A 514 19.26 -25.26 8.66
N VAL A 515 19.15 -23.94 8.60
CA VAL A 515 17.93 -23.18 8.90
C VAL A 515 17.55 -22.34 7.69
N LEU A 516 16.28 -22.40 7.29
CA LEU A 516 15.70 -21.47 6.33
C LEU A 516 14.72 -20.53 7.04
N LEU A 517 14.94 -19.22 6.98
CA LEU A 517 14.00 -18.20 7.43
C LEU A 517 13.26 -17.61 6.23
N VAL A 518 11.93 -17.58 6.26
CA VAL A 518 11.09 -17.18 5.13
C VAL A 518 10.17 -16.03 5.53
N GLU A 519 10.26 -14.90 4.83
CA GLU A 519 9.56 -13.66 5.15
C GLU A 519 8.78 -13.11 3.95
N ALA A 520 7.53 -12.71 4.20
CA ALA A 520 6.60 -12.24 3.18
C ALA A 520 6.97 -10.86 2.60
N GLY A 521 7.55 -9.97 3.41
CA GLY A 521 8.06 -8.67 2.98
C GLY A 521 9.54 -8.66 2.57
N SER A 522 10.06 -7.46 2.34
CA SER A 522 11.45 -7.22 1.97
C SER A 522 12.40 -7.17 3.19
N HIS A 523 13.70 -6.99 2.94
CA HIS A 523 14.58 -6.41 3.95
C HIS A 523 14.33 -4.88 3.99
N PRO A 524 13.96 -4.29 5.13
CA PRO A 524 13.59 -2.88 5.20
C PRO A 524 14.82 -2.00 5.50
N GLU A 525 15.21 -1.17 4.53
CA GLU A 525 16.33 -0.21 4.67
C GLU A 525 15.82 1.24 4.86
N GLY A 526 16.69 2.09 5.43
CA GLY A 526 16.52 3.56 5.53
C GLY A 526 16.57 4.12 6.96
N GLU A 527 17.11 5.33 7.12
CA GLU A 527 17.29 6.05 8.41
C GLU A 527 15.96 6.24 9.19
N TYR A 528 14.82 6.30 8.50
CA TYR A 528 13.46 6.38 9.07
C TYR A 528 13.06 5.19 9.97
N LEU A 529 13.89 4.14 10.00
CA LEU A 529 13.75 2.96 10.84
C LEU A 529 14.60 3.07 12.13
N SER A 530 15.70 3.85 12.11
CA SER A 530 16.70 3.89 13.19
C SER A 530 16.53 5.08 14.15
N ALA A 531 16.15 6.27 13.68
CA ALA A 531 16.09 7.46 14.52
C ALA A 531 14.95 7.40 15.57
N PRO A 532 15.21 7.74 16.86
CA PRO A 532 14.18 7.92 17.88
C PRO A 532 13.04 8.86 17.47
N PHE A 533 13.35 9.98 16.82
CA PHE A 533 12.36 10.94 16.31
C PHE A 533 11.28 10.32 15.42
N HIS A 534 11.61 9.26 14.69
CA HIS A 534 10.66 8.57 13.81
C HIS A 534 9.77 7.53 14.51
N ARG A 535 9.88 7.33 15.84
CA ARG A 535 9.15 6.35 16.66
C ARG A 535 7.68 6.15 16.25
N TYR A 536 6.96 7.24 15.99
CA TYR A 536 5.54 7.23 15.62
C TYR A 536 5.29 7.44 14.11
N SER A 537 6.25 8.01 13.37
CA SER A 537 6.06 8.37 11.96
C SER A 537 6.35 7.24 10.98
N THR A 538 7.12 6.21 11.36
CA THR A 538 7.56 5.14 10.44
C THR A 538 6.39 4.50 9.69
N MET A 539 5.25 4.23 10.34
CA MET A 539 4.03 3.68 9.70
C MET A 539 3.49 4.58 8.58
N ALA A 540 3.47 5.91 8.79
CA ALA A 540 2.97 6.87 7.82
C ALA A 540 3.97 7.14 6.68
N MET A 541 5.27 7.11 6.98
CA MET A 541 6.36 7.31 6.01
C MET A 541 6.64 6.06 5.16
N ARG A 542 6.35 4.86 5.69
CA ARG A 542 6.61 3.55 5.07
C ARG A 542 5.37 2.64 5.08
N PRO A 543 4.25 3.02 4.44
CA PRO A 543 3.06 2.16 4.30
C PRO A 543 3.34 0.91 3.45
N ASP A 544 4.45 0.88 2.71
CA ASP A 544 4.95 -0.34 2.04
C ASP A 544 5.36 -1.43 3.03
N LEU A 545 5.66 -1.08 4.28
CA LEU A 545 6.04 -2.00 5.36
C LEU A 545 4.85 -2.45 6.22
N ASP A 546 3.60 -2.12 5.87
CA ASP A 546 2.40 -2.63 6.56
C ASP A 546 1.73 -3.77 5.75
N HIS A 547 1.11 -4.73 6.41
CA HIS A 547 0.14 -5.65 5.78
C HIS A 547 -1.16 -4.91 5.40
N GLY A 548 -1.49 -3.83 6.13
CA GLY A 548 -2.65 -2.97 5.86
C GLY A 548 -3.96 -3.67 6.20
N PHE A 549 -4.02 -4.38 7.32
CA PHE A 549 -5.24 -5.06 7.75
C PHE A 549 -6.28 -4.05 8.27
N ILE A 550 -7.55 -4.42 8.16
CA ILE A 550 -8.69 -3.61 8.58
C ILE A 550 -9.68 -4.55 9.27
N SER A 551 -10.21 -4.18 10.43
CA SER A 551 -11.19 -4.98 11.16
C SER A 551 -12.57 -4.99 10.49
N THR A 552 -13.41 -5.95 10.87
CA THR A 552 -14.86 -5.85 10.73
C THR A 552 -15.39 -4.61 11.48
N PRO A 553 -16.57 -4.08 11.09
CA PRO A 553 -17.23 -2.99 11.80
C PRO A 553 -17.46 -3.33 13.29
N GLN A 554 -16.81 -2.59 14.19
CA GLN A 554 -16.86 -2.86 15.62
C GLN A 554 -18.14 -2.26 16.23
N LYS A 555 -19.09 -3.13 16.61
CA LYS A 555 -20.45 -2.77 17.05
C LYS A 555 -20.49 -1.71 18.16
N GLU A 556 -19.71 -1.92 19.23
CA GLU A 556 -19.66 -1.00 20.38
C GLU A 556 -18.82 0.27 20.12
N LEU A 557 -18.23 0.40 18.93
CA LEU A 557 -17.45 1.56 18.47
C LEU A 557 -18.14 2.27 17.29
N ASN A 558 -19.47 2.45 17.38
CA ASN A 558 -20.31 3.05 16.33
C ASN A 558 -20.17 2.38 14.93
N ASN A 559 -19.85 1.09 14.89
CA ASN A 559 -19.53 0.33 13.66
C ASN A 559 -18.30 0.85 12.89
N ARG A 560 -17.36 1.53 13.55
CA ARG A 560 -16.06 1.88 12.94
C ARG A 560 -15.27 0.62 12.58
N THR A 561 -14.62 0.63 11.43
CA THR A 561 -13.56 -0.31 11.06
C THR A 561 -12.21 0.24 11.53
N ILE A 562 -11.40 -0.58 12.22
CA ILE A 562 -10.12 -0.17 12.79
C ILE A 562 -8.98 -0.66 11.89
N THR A 563 -8.03 0.21 11.55
CA THR A 563 -6.80 -0.18 10.84
C THR A 563 -5.86 -0.92 11.79
N TYR A 564 -5.46 -2.13 11.41
CA TYR A 564 -4.68 -3.03 12.26
C TYR A 564 -3.28 -3.26 11.67
N THR A 565 -2.34 -2.39 12.03
CA THR A 565 -0.99 -2.33 11.49
C THR A 565 -0.14 -3.54 11.91
N ARG A 566 0.50 -4.20 10.95
CA ARG A 566 1.50 -5.27 11.17
C ARG A 566 2.70 -5.04 10.26
N GLY A 567 3.91 -5.10 10.83
CA GLY A 567 5.14 -4.93 10.07
C GLY A 567 5.40 -6.11 9.12
N LYS A 568 5.51 -5.80 7.83
CA LYS A 568 5.76 -6.70 6.70
C LYS A 568 7.22 -6.55 6.25
N GLY A 569 8.04 -7.57 6.44
CA GLY A 569 9.48 -7.53 6.18
C GLY A 569 10.31 -7.99 7.37
N LEU A 570 11.61 -8.13 7.18
CA LEU A 570 12.51 -8.68 8.20
C LEU A 570 12.52 -7.81 9.47
N GLY A 571 12.33 -8.47 10.62
CA GLY A 571 12.06 -7.86 11.92
C GLY A 571 10.56 -7.79 12.27
N GLY A 572 9.67 -8.01 11.30
CA GLY A 572 8.22 -7.90 11.45
C GLY A 572 7.82 -6.57 12.10
N THR A 573 6.92 -6.61 13.09
CA THR A 573 6.44 -5.37 13.72
C THR A 573 7.48 -4.66 14.60
N SER A 574 8.66 -5.23 14.89
CA SER A 574 9.73 -4.48 15.56
C SER A 574 10.27 -3.30 14.73
N ILE A 575 10.00 -3.26 13.41
CA ILE A 575 10.36 -2.15 12.53
C ILE A 575 9.34 -0.99 12.58
N LEU A 576 8.12 -1.21 13.11
CA LEU A 576 7.03 -0.24 13.15
C LEU A 576 6.56 0.13 14.58
N ASN A 577 6.93 -0.63 15.61
CA ASN A 577 6.44 -0.42 16.97
C ASN A 577 7.00 0.86 17.62
N PHE A 578 6.51 1.22 18.81
CA PHE A 578 7.01 2.37 19.56
C PHE A 578 8.22 2.05 20.45
N ALA A 579 8.93 0.94 20.20
CA ALA A 579 10.15 0.50 20.89
C ALA A 579 10.07 0.26 22.41
N VAL A 580 8.91 0.48 23.07
CA VAL A 580 8.70 0.23 24.51
C VAL A 580 8.98 -1.23 24.86
N TYR A 581 9.80 -1.47 25.89
CA TYR A 581 10.28 -2.81 26.24
C TYR A 581 9.95 -3.15 27.70
N LEU A 582 8.86 -3.89 27.88
CA LEU A 582 8.26 -4.19 29.17
C LEU A 582 8.02 -5.71 29.33
N TYR A 583 8.38 -6.27 30.49
CA TYR A 583 8.13 -7.69 30.79
C TYR A 583 6.66 -7.95 31.14
N GLY A 584 6.06 -7.13 31.98
CA GLY A 584 4.73 -7.38 32.56
C GLY A 584 4.80 -7.88 34.00
N SER A 585 3.70 -8.41 34.51
CA SER A 585 3.61 -8.85 35.89
C SER A 585 4.08 -10.29 36.06
N LYS A 586 4.78 -10.57 37.16
CA LYS A 586 5.09 -11.95 37.59
C LYS A 586 3.83 -12.83 37.70
N GLU A 587 2.69 -12.22 38.06
CA GLU A 587 1.41 -12.90 38.21
C GLU A 587 0.90 -13.43 36.87
N ASP A 588 1.20 -12.73 35.76
CA ASP A 588 0.78 -13.13 34.42
C ASP A 588 1.47 -14.43 34.01
N TYR A 589 2.79 -14.52 34.21
CA TYR A 589 3.62 -15.68 33.89
C TYR A 589 3.35 -16.87 34.82
N ASN A 590 3.19 -16.63 36.12
CA ASN A 590 2.75 -17.66 37.05
C ASN A 590 1.37 -18.22 36.64
N ARG A 591 0.43 -17.36 36.21
CA ARG A 591 -0.87 -17.80 35.70
C ARG A 591 -0.80 -18.49 34.34
N TRP A 592 0.20 -18.21 33.50
CA TRP A 592 0.48 -18.99 32.30
C TRP A 592 0.88 -20.41 32.68
N ALA A 593 1.86 -20.58 33.58
CA ALA A 593 2.27 -21.88 34.09
C ALA A 593 1.09 -22.70 34.66
N GLU A 594 0.25 -22.06 35.49
CA GLU A 594 -0.98 -22.68 36.03
C GLU A 594 -1.93 -23.19 34.93
N LEU A 595 -2.17 -22.40 33.86
CA LEU A 595 -3.09 -22.77 32.77
C LEU A 595 -2.51 -23.83 31.84
N VAL A 596 -1.25 -23.68 31.46
CA VAL A 596 -0.53 -24.53 30.51
C VAL A 596 -0.12 -25.86 31.15
N GLY A 597 0.12 -25.87 32.46
CA GLY A 597 0.51 -27.06 33.22
C GLY A 597 2.02 -27.32 33.22
N ASP A 598 2.82 -26.28 33.04
CA ASP A 598 4.28 -26.34 32.95
C ASP A 598 4.91 -25.14 33.66
N GLU A 599 5.75 -25.42 34.65
CA GLU A 599 6.49 -24.43 35.46
C GLU A 599 7.57 -23.69 34.63
N SER A 600 7.98 -24.20 33.47
CA SER A 600 8.96 -23.51 32.60
C SER A 600 8.49 -22.13 32.08
N TRP A 601 7.18 -21.86 32.17
CA TRP A 601 6.55 -20.60 31.82
C TRP A 601 6.31 -19.67 33.02
N ASP A 602 6.71 -20.05 34.24
CA ASP A 602 6.59 -19.20 35.44
C ASP A 602 7.48 -17.94 35.36
N TRP A 603 7.35 -17.05 36.35
CA TRP A 603 8.11 -15.81 36.40
C TRP A 603 9.63 -16.02 36.48
N GLU A 604 10.13 -16.96 37.29
CA GLU A 604 11.57 -17.13 37.53
C GLU A 604 12.26 -17.72 36.28
N HIS A 605 11.65 -18.74 35.68
CA HIS A 605 12.09 -19.34 34.42
C HIS A 605 11.93 -18.39 33.23
N THR A 606 10.96 -17.46 33.27
CA THR A 606 10.76 -16.44 32.24
C THR A 606 11.76 -15.30 32.36
N LYS A 607 11.98 -14.76 33.57
CA LYS A 607 12.93 -13.68 33.85
C LYS A 607 14.34 -14.05 33.42
N LYS A 608 14.77 -15.30 33.67
CA LYS A 608 16.04 -15.82 33.16
C LYS A 608 16.12 -15.77 31.62
N SER A 609 15.05 -16.17 30.91
CA SER A 609 15.02 -16.05 29.45
C SER A 609 15.10 -14.59 28.98
N PHE A 610 14.45 -13.64 29.66
CA PHE A 610 14.60 -12.22 29.34
C PHE A 610 16.05 -11.73 29.52
N GLN A 611 16.72 -12.13 30.61
CA GLN A 611 18.13 -11.81 30.87
C GLN A 611 19.10 -12.39 29.83
N GLU A 612 18.71 -13.44 29.09
CA GLU A 612 19.49 -14.00 27.97
C GLU A 612 19.21 -13.29 26.63
N ILE A 613 18.04 -12.64 26.50
CA ILE A 613 17.63 -11.91 25.29
C ILE A 613 18.26 -10.51 25.22
N GLU A 614 18.28 -9.80 26.36
CA GLU A 614 18.61 -8.38 26.43
C GLU A 614 20.08 -8.06 26.76
N ASP A 615 20.50 -6.87 26.35
CA ASP A 615 21.68 -6.18 26.87
C ASP A 615 21.23 -4.79 27.31
N PHE A 616 20.99 -4.63 28.61
CA PHE A 616 20.30 -3.48 29.17
C PHE A 616 21.27 -2.40 29.67
N ASP A 617 21.26 -1.25 29.00
CA ASP A 617 22.03 -0.08 29.41
C ASP A 617 21.25 0.76 30.44
N ILE A 618 21.62 0.59 31.71
CA ILE A 618 21.12 1.39 32.84
C ILE A 618 21.80 2.77 32.94
N ALA A 619 22.88 3.04 32.20
CA ALA A 619 23.71 4.23 32.44
C ALA A 619 22.96 5.54 32.20
N GLY A 620 21.98 5.54 31.29
CA GLY A 620 21.12 6.70 31.04
C GLY A 620 20.31 7.16 32.26
N ALA A 621 19.93 6.23 33.15
CA ALA A 621 19.19 6.53 34.38
C ALA A 621 19.99 7.35 35.40
N SER A 622 21.33 7.37 35.30
CA SER A 622 22.21 8.07 36.25
C SER A 622 21.96 9.59 36.35
N GLN A 623 21.28 10.19 35.37
CA GLN A 623 20.89 11.60 35.38
C GLN A 623 19.56 11.88 36.10
N TYR A 624 18.77 10.83 36.39
CA TYR A 624 17.45 10.93 37.04
C TYR A 624 17.18 9.74 37.98
N PRO A 625 18.07 9.44 38.95
CA PRO A 625 17.99 8.25 39.80
C PRO A 625 16.76 8.21 40.73
N HIS A 626 16.03 9.32 40.86
CA HIS A 626 14.74 9.40 41.57
C HIS A 626 13.54 9.00 40.70
N LEU A 627 13.72 8.86 39.39
CA LEU A 627 12.69 8.46 38.42
C LEU A 627 12.96 7.08 37.80
N ALA A 628 14.21 6.63 37.75
CA ALA A 628 14.56 5.25 37.39
C ALA A 628 15.86 4.83 38.08
N ASN A 629 15.89 3.64 38.68
CA ASN A 629 17.08 3.08 39.33
C ASN A 629 17.00 1.54 39.35
N PRO A 630 16.95 0.88 38.17
CA PRO A 630 16.87 -0.57 38.09
C PRO A 630 18.14 -1.25 38.61
N ASN A 631 17.98 -2.40 39.25
CA ASN A 631 19.10 -3.17 39.77
C ASN A 631 19.84 -3.87 38.61
N PRO A 632 21.14 -3.61 38.37
CA PRO A 632 21.90 -4.25 37.29
C PRO A 632 22.12 -5.76 37.42
N GLN A 633 21.61 -6.41 38.48
CA GLN A 633 21.56 -7.87 38.64
C GLN A 633 20.23 -8.48 38.18
N ASP A 634 19.16 -7.69 38.08
CA ASP A 634 17.84 -8.14 37.64
C ASP A 634 17.68 -8.12 36.10
N HIS A 635 18.66 -7.53 35.40
CA HIS A 635 18.70 -7.32 33.95
C HIS A 635 19.78 -8.12 33.21
N GLY A 636 19.52 -8.36 31.93
CA GLY A 636 20.44 -9.04 31.00
C GLY A 636 21.60 -8.17 30.55
N LYS A 637 22.74 -8.82 30.29
CA LYS A 637 23.97 -8.20 29.75
C LYS A 637 24.64 -9.14 28.76
N GLY A 638 25.02 -8.59 27.60
CA GLY A 638 25.60 -9.34 26.49
C GLY A 638 24.58 -10.00 25.55
N GLY A 639 23.28 -9.88 25.79
CA GLY A 639 22.25 -10.30 24.84
C GLY A 639 22.28 -9.51 23.52
N THR A 640 21.54 -9.99 22.53
CA THR A 640 21.49 -9.39 21.19
C THR A 640 20.56 -8.18 21.11
N VAL A 641 19.47 -8.17 21.89
CA VAL A 641 18.49 -7.07 21.88
C VAL A 641 18.99 -5.95 22.79
N LYS A 642 19.48 -4.85 22.20
CA LYS A 642 19.92 -3.69 22.98
C LYS A 642 18.71 -2.92 23.49
N VAL A 643 18.68 -2.70 24.81
CA VAL A 643 17.63 -1.98 25.53
C VAL A 643 18.32 -0.89 26.33
N CYS A 644 17.74 0.30 26.42
CA CYS A 644 18.26 1.35 27.29
C CYS A 644 17.15 2.09 28.03
N LEU A 645 17.53 2.72 29.14
CA LEU A 645 16.83 3.90 29.64
C LEU A 645 17.41 5.14 28.96
N PRO A 646 16.58 6.10 28.50
CA PRO A 646 17.01 7.19 27.63
C PRO A 646 18.10 8.06 28.29
N PRO A 647 19.25 8.30 27.65
CA PRO A 647 20.40 8.98 28.27
C PRO A 647 20.21 10.48 28.51
N LYS A 648 19.10 11.04 28.05
CA LYS A 648 18.61 12.38 28.36
C LYS A 648 17.08 12.33 28.26
N LEU A 649 16.37 12.84 29.27
CA LEU A 649 14.92 12.98 29.17
C LEU A 649 14.57 14.21 28.31
N GLU A 650 13.47 14.10 27.56
CA GLU A 650 12.89 15.25 26.87
C GLU A 650 12.30 16.25 27.87
N LYS A 651 12.13 17.48 27.40
CA LYS A 651 11.53 18.57 28.18
C LYS A 651 10.12 18.20 28.64
N GLY A 652 9.73 18.72 29.80
CA GLY A 652 8.45 18.43 30.45
C GLY A 652 8.32 17.02 31.05
N ILE A 653 9.10 16.01 30.65
CA ILE A 653 8.92 14.62 31.17
C ILE A 653 9.13 14.55 32.68
N ALA A 654 10.32 14.94 33.18
CA ALA A 654 10.58 14.91 34.62
C ALA A 654 9.62 15.81 35.42
N PRO A 655 9.36 17.09 35.03
CA PRO A 655 8.33 17.92 35.67
C PRO A 655 6.92 17.30 35.69
N SER A 656 6.50 16.63 34.61
CA SER A 656 5.17 15.99 34.54
C SER A 656 5.06 14.83 35.53
N ILE A 657 6.12 14.03 35.67
CA ILE A 657 6.15 12.92 36.62
C ILE A 657 6.24 13.48 38.06
N GLU A 658 7.09 14.46 38.31
CA GLU A 658 7.22 15.11 39.61
C GLU A 658 5.93 15.84 40.05
N ALA A 659 5.11 16.33 39.10
CA ALA A 659 3.77 16.88 39.36
C ALA A 659 2.78 15.80 39.84
N VAL A 660 2.76 14.60 39.25
CA VAL A 660 1.85 13.54 39.71
C VAL A 660 2.31 12.92 41.02
N LEU A 661 3.62 12.74 41.22
CA LEU A 661 4.18 12.24 42.49
C LEU A 661 3.88 13.19 43.67
N ARG A 662 3.97 14.52 43.46
CA ARG A 662 3.61 15.52 44.49
C ARG A 662 2.13 15.50 44.89
N ASN A 663 1.27 14.89 44.08
CA ASN A 663 -0.16 14.72 44.36
C ASN A 663 -0.50 13.32 44.93
N GLY A 664 0.51 12.52 45.30
CA GLY A 664 0.34 11.26 46.06
C GLY A 664 0.47 9.97 45.25
N GLU A 665 0.78 10.05 43.95
CA GLU A 665 1.10 8.86 43.16
C GLU A 665 2.48 8.30 43.54
N MET A 666 2.71 6.99 43.29
CA MET A 666 3.97 6.32 43.60
C MET A 666 4.86 6.15 42.37
N MET A 667 6.16 6.36 42.54
CA MET A 667 7.16 6.08 41.50
C MET A 667 7.63 4.62 41.59
N ASN A 668 7.63 3.94 40.45
CA ASN A 668 8.27 2.66 40.25
C ASN A 668 9.60 2.87 39.54
N LEU A 669 10.69 2.55 40.24
CA LEU A 669 12.06 2.75 39.76
C LEU A 669 12.53 1.65 38.80
N ASP A 670 11.77 0.54 38.70
CA ASP A 670 11.99 -0.57 37.78
C ASP A 670 10.66 -1.30 37.46
N VAL A 671 10.04 -0.89 36.34
CA VAL A 671 8.81 -1.49 35.81
C VAL A 671 8.99 -2.96 35.35
N ASN A 672 10.22 -3.41 35.14
CA ASN A 672 10.56 -4.78 34.73
C ASN A 672 10.96 -5.69 35.91
N SER A 673 10.91 -5.19 37.15
CA SER A 673 11.13 -5.96 38.38
C SER A 673 10.15 -7.13 38.61
N GLY A 674 9.08 -7.23 37.81
CA GLY A 674 7.98 -8.20 37.97
C GLY A 674 6.78 -7.66 38.75
N ASN A 675 6.86 -6.42 39.25
CA ASN A 675 5.71 -5.64 39.69
C ASN A 675 5.68 -4.31 38.91
N PRO A 676 4.82 -4.16 37.89
CA PRO A 676 4.80 -2.96 37.05
C PRO A 676 4.11 -1.75 37.70
N ILE A 677 3.40 -1.93 38.82
CA ILE A 677 2.52 -0.90 39.43
C ILE A 677 3.28 0.39 39.78
N GLY A 678 2.69 1.53 39.45
CA GLY A 678 3.25 2.87 39.70
C GLY A 678 3.71 3.59 38.42
N PHE A 679 4.09 4.86 38.56
CA PHE A 679 4.62 5.69 37.47
C PHE A 679 6.08 5.33 37.19
N SER A 680 6.50 5.22 35.93
CA SER A 680 7.85 4.78 35.54
C SER A 680 8.31 5.42 34.23
N ILE A 681 9.64 5.54 34.08
CA ILE A 681 10.26 5.73 32.75
C ILE A 681 10.28 4.35 32.07
N PHE A 682 9.77 4.28 30.84
CA PHE A 682 9.72 3.03 30.09
C PHE A 682 11.06 2.76 29.39
N PRO A 683 11.71 1.59 29.61
CA PRO A 683 12.85 1.15 28.81
C PRO A 683 12.46 1.00 27.34
N ALA A 684 13.42 1.18 26.44
CA ALA A 684 13.17 1.06 25.01
C ALA A 684 14.30 0.37 24.24
N THR A 685 13.94 -0.30 23.14
CA THR A 685 14.89 -0.99 22.23
C THR A 685 15.66 0.00 21.35
N TYR A 686 16.48 0.83 21.99
CA TYR A 686 17.43 1.76 21.36
C TYR A 686 18.84 1.52 21.92
N SER A 687 19.85 1.85 21.11
CA SER A 687 21.24 2.06 21.55
C SER A 687 21.76 3.41 21.02
N LYS A 688 23.03 3.71 21.29
CA LYS A 688 23.79 4.79 20.61
C LYS A 688 23.74 4.71 19.07
N ASP A 689 23.45 3.54 18.51
CA ASP A 689 23.41 3.25 17.07
C ASP A 689 21.98 3.38 16.49
N GLY A 690 20.99 3.72 17.34
CA GLY A 690 19.58 3.87 17.00
C GLY A 690 18.70 2.69 17.40
N ARG A 691 17.55 2.55 16.75
CA ARG A 691 16.56 1.50 17.05
C ARG A 691 17.14 0.11 16.83
N THR A 692 17.05 -0.73 17.85
CA THR A 692 17.24 -2.17 17.71
C THR A 692 15.94 -2.82 17.23
N THR A 693 15.94 -3.27 15.97
CA THR A 693 14.90 -4.17 15.44
C THR A 693 15.34 -5.63 15.62
N SER A 694 14.41 -6.58 15.54
CA SER A 694 14.74 -8.00 15.64
C SER A 694 15.62 -8.49 14.47
N ALA A 695 15.51 -7.88 13.28
CA ALA A 695 16.45 -8.15 12.20
C ALA A 695 17.86 -7.66 12.53
N ASN A 696 18.01 -6.43 13.03
CA ASN A 696 19.31 -5.84 13.33
C ASN A 696 19.98 -6.48 14.55
N ALA A 697 19.20 -6.98 15.52
CA ALA A 697 19.70 -7.72 16.68
C ALA A 697 20.27 -9.10 16.32
N HIS A 698 19.63 -9.81 15.37
CA HIS A 698 19.81 -11.26 15.20
C HIS A 698 20.39 -11.70 13.85
N LEU A 699 20.25 -10.90 12.78
CA LEU A 699 20.53 -11.33 11.40
C LEU A 699 21.70 -10.61 10.72
N VAL A 700 22.37 -9.65 11.38
CA VAL A 700 23.49 -8.90 10.80
C VAL A 700 24.68 -9.82 10.50
N ASP A 701 25.08 -10.63 11.48
CA ASP A 701 26.14 -11.65 11.35
C ASP A 701 25.54 -13.04 11.04
N ALA A 702 24.62 -13.11 10.07
CA ALA A 702 23.98 -14.37 9.68
C ALA A 702 25.01 -15.41 9.17
N PRO A 703 25.07 -16.62 9.75
CA PRO A 703 26.05 -17.63 9.37
C PRO A 703 25.69 -18.39 8.09
N ASP A 704 26.66 -19.10 7.51
CA ASP A 704 26.52 -19.88 6.27
C ASP A 704 25.46 -21.01 6.31
N ASN A 705 25.04 -21.44 7.51
CA ASN A 705 23.96 -22.40 7.72
C ASN A 705 22.57 -21.76 7.93
N LEU A 706 22.44 -20.43 7.79
CA LEU A 706 21.16 -19.70 7.81
C LEU A 706 20.88 -19.07 6.44
N GLU A 707 19.92 -19.63 5.70
CA GLU A 707 19.40 -19.02 4.48
C GLU A 707 18.17 -18.15 4.78
N ILE A 708 18.04 -17.00 4.11
CA ILE A 708 16.96 -16.04 4.34
C ILE A 708 16.25 -15.71 3.02
N TRP A 709 14.98 -16.09 2.91
CA TRP A 709 14.10 -15.76 1.80
C TRP A 709 13.23 -14.57 2.13
N THR A 710 13.41 -13.46 1.42
CA THR A 710 12.49 -12.31 1.46
C THR A 710 11.52 -12.33 0.27
N ASN A 711 10.45 -11.52 0.37
CA ASN A 711 9.37 -11.41 -0.61
C ASN A 711 8.67 -12.76 -0.88
N ALA A 712 8.66 -13.63 0.13
CA ALA A 712 8.35 -15.06 0.07
C ALA A 712 7.13 -15.38 0.94
N ALA A 713 5.95 -14.88 0.57
CA ALA A 713 4.73 -15.17 1.32
C ALA A 713 4.41 -16.67 1.27
N VAL A 714 4.53 -17.37 2.39
CA VAL A 714 4.16 -18.80 2.49
C VAL A 714 2.64 -18.90 2.55
N HIS A 715 2.07 -19.64 1.62
CA HIS A 715 0.61 -19.84 1.53
C HIS A 715 0.21 -21.29 1.79
N ARG A 716 1.13 -22.24 1.62
CA ARG A 716 0.84 -23.67 1.67
C ARG A 716 1.90 -24.46 2.41
N LEU A 717 1.45 -25.39 3.24
CA LEU A 717 2.26 -26.42 3.90
C LEU A 717 2.23 -27.70 3.05
N MET A 718 3.35 -28.43 3.03
CA MET A 718 3.46 -29.74 2.37
C MET A 718 3.25 -30.83 3.42
N PHE A 719 2.42 -31.83 3.11
CA PHE A 719 2.04 -32.88 4.06
C PHE A 719 2.40 -34.30 3.58
N ASP A 720 2.81 -35.14 4.51
CA ASP A 720 2.78 -36.61 4.41
C ASP A 720 1.85 -37.14 5.52
N GLY A 721 0.63 -37.55 5.15
CA GLY A 721 -0.44 -37.81 6.12
C GLY A 721 -0.76 -36.58 6.96
N THR A 722 -0.57 -36.68 8.27
CA THR A 722 -0.71 -35.58 9.25
C THR A 722 0.61 -34.89 9.61
N LYS A 723 1.73 -35.25 8.96
CA LYS A 723 3.03 -34.62 9.19
C LYS A 723 3.29 -33.51 8.17
N VAL A 724 3.71 -32.34 8.64
CA VAL A 724 4.28 -31.29 7.78
C VAL A 724 5.72 -31.64 7.42
N ILE A 725 6.03 -31.60 6.13
CA ILE A 725 7.34 -31.96 5.56
C ILE A 725 8.01 -30.81 4.80
N GLY A 726 7.37 -29.65 4.70
CA GLY A 726 7.87 -28.52 3.91
C GLY A 726 6.86 -27.42 3.70
N ILE A 727 7.23 -26.46 2.84
CA ILE A 727 6.45 -25.26 2.51
C ILE A 727 6.45 -24.98 1.00
N MET A 728 5.47 -24.20 0.56
CA MET A 728 5.41 -23.61 -0.77
C MET A 728 5.04 -22.12 -0.66
N ALA A 729 5.91 -21.27 -1.20
CA ALA A 729 5.76 -19.82 -1.25
C ALA A 729 4.94 -19.38 -2.48
N ALA A 730 4.34 -18.19 -2.39
CA ALA A 730 3.45 -17.62 -3.40
C ALA A 730 4.11 -17.37 -4.78
N ASP A 731 5.44 -17.30 -4.82
CA ASP A 731 6.24 -17.13 -6.04
C ASP A 731 6.69 -18.46 -6.68
N GLY A 732 6.33 -19.60 -6.08
CA GLY A 732 6.67 -20.93 -6.54
C GLY A 732 7.98 -21.50 -5.97
N ARG A 733 8.63 -20.83 -5.00
CA ARG A 733 9.71 -21.46 -4.23
C ARG A 733 9.14 -22.53 -3.28
N GLU A 734 9.78 -23.70 -3.27
CA GLU A 734 9.45 -24.84 -2.39
C GLU A 734 10.68 -25.21 -1.55
N ALA A 735 10.47 -25.61 -0.29
CA ALA A 735 11.53 -26.10 0.59
C ALA A 735 11.01 -27.21 1.49
N THR A 736 11.85 -28.20 1.79
CA THR A 736 11.51 -29.35 2.65
C THR A 736 12.26 -29.31 3.98
N SER A 737 11.62 -29.81 5.04
CA SER A 737 12.21 -29.87 6.37
C SER A 737 12.46 -31.32 6.78
N HIS A 738 13.68 -31.59 7.25
CA HIS A 738 14.09 -32.88 7.78
C HIS A 738 13.58 -33.10 9.22
N LYS A 739 13.43 -32.03 10.02
CA LYS A 739 12.90 -32.10 11.40
C LYS A 739 11.51 -31.47 11.49
N GLU A 740 11.42 -30.14 11.49
CA GLU A 740 10.18 -29.39 11.74
C GLU A 740 10.06 -28.11 10.90
N VAL A 741 8.82 -27.65 10.73
CA VAL A 741 8.45 -26.31 10.28
C VAL A 741 7.91 -25.53 11.48
N ILE A 742 8.34 -24.30 11.67
CA ILE A 742 7.90 -23.42 12.76
C ILE A 742 7.25 -22.18 12.14
N ILE A 743 6.02 -21.85 12.53
CA ILE A 743 5.33 -20.64 12.09
C ILE A 743 5.51 -19.53 13.13
N CYS A 744 5.91 -18.35 12.67
CA CYS A 744 6.19 -17.14 13.43
C CYS A 744 5.50 -15.89 12.82
N GLY A 745 4.36 -16.08 12.15
CA GLY A 745 3.60 -15.03 11.44
C GLY A 745 2.82 -14.07 12.34
N GLY A 746 2.77 -14.33 13.65
CA GLY A 746 2.01 -13.53 14.62
C GLY A 746 0.51 -13.79 14.60
N ALA A 747 -0.20 -13.19 15.56
CA ALA A 747 -1.60 -13.47 15.86
C ALA A 747 -2.65 -13.22 14.76
N ILE A 748 -2.25 -12.73 13.57
CA ILE A 748 -3.13 -12.49 12.42
C ILE A 748 -2.83 -13.48 11.29
N ASP A 749 -1.58 -13.56 10.82
CA ASP A 749 -1.22 -14.40 9.66
C ASP A 749 -0.96 -15.87 10.03
N THR A 750 -0.55 -16.17 11.27
CA THR A 750 -0.39 -17.56 11.75
C THR A 750 -1.71 -18.34 11.75
N PRO A 751 -2.82 -17.90 12.40
CA PRO A 751 -4.10 -18.59 12.29
C PRO A 751 -4.62 -18.63 10.85
N LYS A 752 -4.40 -17.56 10.04
CA LYS A 752 -4.74 -17.57 8.61
C LYS A 752 -4.03 -18.72 7.87
N LEU A 753 -2.73 -18.91 8.08
CA LEU A 753 -1.94 -19.94 7.41
C LEU A 753 -2.39 -21.35 7.81
N LEU A 754 -2.72 -21.58 9.09
CA LEU A 754 -3.27 -22.84 9.57
C LEU A 754 -4.65 -23.14 8.94
N LEU A 755 -5.56 -22.17 8.96
CA LEU A 755 -6.90 -22.30 8.37
C LEU A 755 -6.82 -22.61 6.86
N LEU A 756 -5.94 -21.94 6.11
CA LEU A 756 -5.73 -22.17 4.68
C LEU A 756 -5.18 -23.58 4.37
N ASN A 757 -4.60 -24.27 5.36
CA ASN A 757 -3.99 -25.59 5.22
C ASN A 757 -4.76 -26.68 5.99
N GLY A 758 -6.06 -26.46 6.22
CA GLY A 758 -6.95 -27.50 6.75
C GLY A 758 -6.83 -27.74 8.27
N ILE A 759 -6.14 -26.86 8.99
CA ILE A 759 -5.92 -26.95 10.44
C ILE A 759 -6.78 -25.89 11.13
N GLY A 760 -7.92 -26.30 11.68
CA GLY A 760 -8.87 -25.35 12.30
C GLY A 760 -10.29 -25.91 12.49
N PRO A 761 -11.32 -25.05 12.68
CA PRO A 761 -12.68 -25.49 12.94
C PRO A 761 -13.31 -26.12 11.68
N SER A 762 -13.52 -27.44 11.67
CA SER A 762 -13.91 -28.19 10.45
C SER A 762 -15.08 -27.59 9.67
N LYS A 763 -16.16 -27.19 10.35
CA LYS A 763 -17.36 -26.62 9.70
C LYS A 763 -17.12 -25.29 9.00
N GLU A 764 -16.15 -24.49 9.47
CA GLU A 764 -15.78 -23.22 8.83
C GLU A 764 -14.91 -23.46 7.59
N LEU A 765 -14.05 -24.48 7.64
CA LEU A 765 -13.17 -24.88 6.53
C LEU A 765 -13.96 -25.58 5.41
N GLU A 766 -14.82 -26.54 5.76
CA GLU A 766 -15.73 -27.26 4.86
C GLU A 766 -16.64 -26.29 4.10
N ALA A 767 -17.16 -25.25 4.76
CA ALA A 767 -18.01 -24.23 4.16
C ALA A 767 -17.28 -23.36 3.10
N LEU A 768 -15.94 -23.30 3.15
CA LEU A 768 -15.10 -22.62 2.17
C LEU A 768 -14.50 -23.58 1.12
N GLY A 769 -14.80 -24.89 1.20
CA GLY A 769 -14.23 -25.91 0.32
C GLY A 769 -12.76 -26.24 0.61
N ILE A 770 -12.32 -26.07 1.86
CA ILE A 770 -10.97 -26.43 2.32
C ILE A 770 -11.02 -27.82 2.94
N ASP A 771 -10.19 -28.74 2.43
CA ASP A 771 -10.06 -30.09 3.00
C ASP A 771 -9.49 -30.03 4.43
N VAL A 772 -10.16 -30.67 5.38
CA VAL A 772 -9.75 -30.67 6.79
C VAL A 772 -8.65 -31.70 7.03
N VAL A 773 -7.44 -31.23 7.32
CA VAL A 773 -6.31 -32.05 7.80
C VAL A 773 -6.49 -32.34 9.30
N LYS A 774 -6.87 -31.34 10.09
CA LYS A 774 -7.06 -31.47 11.54
C LYS A 774 -8.13 -30.51 12.05
N ASN A 775 -9.14 -31.05 12.74
CA ASN A 775 -10.07 -30.23 13.51
C ASN A 775 -9.37 -29.67 14.76
N LEU A 776 -9.19 -28.35 14.82
CA LEU A 776 -8.79 -27.59 16.02
C LEU A 776 -9.71 -26.36 16.13
N PRO A 777 -10.82 -26.44 16.88
CA PRO A 777 -11.83 -25.38 16.89
C PRO A 777 -11.37 -24.08 17.58
N GLY A 778 -10.24 -24.10 18.29
CA GLY A 778 -9.60 -22.90 18.85
C GLY A 778 -8.83 -22.03 17.84
N VAL A 779 -8.47 -22.54 16.65
CA VAL A 779 -7.67 -21.78 15.68
C VAL A 779 -8.46 -20.57 15.19
N GLY A 780 -7.86 -19.39 15.34
CA GLY A 780 -8.49 -18.11 15.04
C GLY A 780 -9.51 -17.65 16.09
N LYS A 781 -9.67 -18.32 17.22
CA LYS A 781 -10.53 -17.90 18.35
C LYS A 781 -9.67 -17.37 19.49
N GLN A 782 -10.27 -16.67 20.47
CA GLN A 782 -9.52 -16.00 21.56
C GLN A 782 -8.45 -15.04 21.01
N LEU A 783 -8.76 -14.28 19.95
CA LEU A 783 -7.93 -13.12 19.63
C LEU A 783 -8.18 -12.07 20.71
N HIS A 784 -7.17 -11.74 21.52
CA HIS A 784 -7.25 -10.65 22.47
C HIS A 784 -6.32 -9.51 22.06
N ASP A 785 -6.70 -8.25 22.27
CA ASP A 785 -5.84 -7.06 22.11
C ASP A 785 -6.23 -5.98 23.15
N HIS A 786 -5.30 -5.08 23.50
CA HIS A 786 -5.58 -3.93 24.36
C HIS A 786 -6.33 -2.83 23.58
N VAL A 787 -7.11 -2.03 24.30
CA VAL A 787 -7.87 -0.89 23.73
C VAL A 787 -7.37 0.40 24.35
N MET A 788 -7.10 1.42 23.53
CA MET A 788 -6.62 2.73 23.99
C MET A 788 -7.41 3.91 23.47
N THR A 789 -7.30 5.05 24.17
CA THR A 789 -7.80 6.37 23.74
C THR A 789 -6.75 7.45 24.01
N PHE A 790 -6.49 8.29 23.01
CA PHE A 790 -5.65 9.49 23.17
C PHE A 790 -6.41 10.59 23.90
N LEU A 791 -5.73 11.36 24.75
CA LEU A 791 -6.22 12.57 25.42
C LEU A 791 -5.16 13.66 25.26
N SER A 792 -5.50 14.80 24.67
CA SER A 792 -4.52 15.75 24.14
C SER A 792 -4.88 17.19 24.47
N VAL A 793 -3.89 17.98 24.86
CA VAL A 793 -4.01 19.39 25.27
C VAL A 793 -2.91 20.24 24.63
N GLU A 794 -3.22 21.51 24.39
CA GLU A 794 -2.24 22.52 23.98
C GLU A 794 -1.58 23.10 25.23
N VAL A 795 -0.25 23.23 25.19
CA VAL A 795 0.58 23.71 26.30
C VAL A 795 1.57 24.78 25.83
N ASP A 796 2.38 25.30 26.74
CA ASP A 796 3.53 26.14 26.41
C ASP A 796 4.75 25.33 25.94
N THR A 797 5.60 25.98 25.13
CA THR A 797 6.85 25.38 24.61
C THR A 797 7.92 25.19 25.70
N ASP A 798 7.65 25.64 26.94
CA ASP A 798 8.44 25.26 28.12
C ASP A 798 8.15 23.82 28.58
N GLN A 799 6.94 23.29 28.32
CA GLN A 799 6.56 21.90 28.61
C GLN A 799 6.93 20.94 27.47
N ASN A 800 6.81 21.36 26.21
CA ASN A 800 7.17 20.52 25.06
C ASN A 800 7.63 21.35 23.85
N ASP A 801 8.89 21.19 23.45
CA ASP A 801 9.50 21.82 22.29
C ASP A 801 9.50 20.99 20.99
N ARG A 802 9.02 19.73 21.02
CA ARG A 802 8.87 18.89 19.81
C ARG A 802 8.13 19.62 18.69
N TYR A 803 7.10 20.41 19.01
CA TYR A 803 6.34 21.13 17.98
C TYR A 803 7.15 22.26 17.30
N ALA A 804 8.08 22.90 18.00
CA ALA A 804 8.96 23.92 17.42
C ALA A 804 9.91 23.29 16.38
N LEU A 805 10.41 22.07 16.65
CA LEU A 805 11.14 21.27 15.67
C LEU A 805 10.21 20.77 14.54
N GLU A 806 9.13 20.05 14.87
CA GLU A 806 8.18 19.45 13.90
C GLU A 806 7.59 20.45 12.89
N SER A 807 7.51 21.74 13.24
CA SER A 807 6.96 22.80 12.37
C SER A 807 8.02 23.54 11.55
N ASN A 808 9.32 23.41 11.86
CA ASN A 808 10.39 24.11 11.16
C ASN A 808 11.21 23.16 10.27
N LYS A 809 11.02 23.27 8.94
CA LYS A 809 11.74 22.48 7.92
C LYS A 809 13.27 22.57 8.06
N GLU A 810 13.81 23.73 8.45
CA GLU A 810 15.26 23.96 8.56
C GLU A 810 15.85 23.24 9.77
N MET A 811 15.20 23.33 10.94
CA MET A 811 15.62 22.62 12.15
C MET A 811 15.52 21.10 11.99
N VAL A 812 14.51 20.60 11.27
CA VAL A 812 14.40 19.16 10.94
C VAL A 812 15.56 18.71 10.06
N ALA A 813 15.96 19.52 9.07
CA ALA A 813 17.11 19.21 8.22
C ALA A 813 18.45 19.24 8.98
N GLU A 814 18.66 20.21 9.88
CA GLU A 814 19.85 20.26 10.74
C GLU A 814 19.91 19.06 11.70
N ALA A 815 18.79 18.74 12.37
CA ALA A 815 18.70 17.60 13.28
C ALA A 815 18.91 16.27 12.55
N GLN A 816 18.41 16.13 11.31
CA GLN A 816 18.69 14.97 10.47
C GLN A 816 20.17 14.90 10.07
N ALA A 817 20.80 16.02 9.67
CA ALA A 817 22.20 16.03 9.28
C ALA A 817 23.15 15.68 10.45
N LEU A 818 22.82 16.08 11.68
CA LEU A 818 23.54 15.65 12.89
C LEU A 818 23.37 14.15 13.14
N TRP A 819 22.14 13.63 12.99
CA TRP A 819 21.86 12.21 13.11
C TRP A 819 22.58 11.37 12.04
N GLU A 820 22.60 11.80 10.78
CA GLU A 820 23.34 11.17 9.70
C GLU A 820 24.86 11.14 9.99
N LYS A 821 25.40 12.21 10.55
CA LYS A 821 26.83 12.39 10.83
C LYS A 821 27.36 11.55 12.01
N ASP A 822 26.68 11.58 13.16
CA ASP A 822 27.17 10.92 14.40
C ASP A 822 26.07 10.38 15.32
N LYS A 823 24.84 10.23 14.81
CA LYS A 823 23.67 9.68 15.53
C LYS A 823 23.33 10.45 16.83
N SER A 824 23.65 11.75 16.86
CA SER A 824 23.33 12.67 17.96
C SER A 824 22.26 13.69 17.56
N GLY A 825 22.18 14.82 18.28
CA GLY A 825 21.24 15.90 18.02
C GLY A 825 19.78 15.57 18.37
N ASP A 826 18.88 16.44 17.94
CA ASP A 826 17.47 16.38 18.34
C ASP A 826 16.72 15.17 17.77
N PHE A 827 17.22 14.55 16.70
CA PHE A 827 16.70 13.28 16.18
C PHE A 827 16.97 12.08 17.10
N ALA A 828 18.02 12.15 17.92
CA ALA A 828 18.32 11.17 18.97
C ALA A 828 17.54 11.44 20.27
N LEU A 829 17.16 12.69 20.52
CA LEU A 829 16.46 13.11 21.75
C LEU A 829 14.94 13.03 21.62
N HIS A 830 14.36 13.61 20.57
CA HIS A 830 12.92 13.75 20.49
C HIS A 830 12.22 12.44 20.16
N HIS A 831 11.07 12.25 20.80
CA HIS A 831 10.34 10.98 20.83
C HIS A 831 11.18 9.78 21.31
N SER A 832 12.33 9.97 21.97
CA SER A 832 13.17 8.87 22.49
C SER A 832 12.69 8.34 23.84
N ALA A 833 12.24 9.25 24.72
CA ALA A 833 11.76 8.92 26.05
C ALA A 833 10.25 8.70 26.05
N LEU A 834 9.80 7.68 26.78
CA LEU A 834 8.41 7.46 27.13
C LEU A 834 8.31 7.20 28.63
N TRP A 835 7.18 7.58 29.20
CA TRP A 835 6.86 7.33 30.59
C TRP A 835 5.38 6.97 30.70
N GLY A 836 5.04 6.18 31.70
CA GLY A 836 3.68 5.74 31.91
C GLY A 836 3.44 5.28 33.33
N ALA A 837 2.25 4.76 33.59
CA ALA A 837 1.87 4.22 34.88
C ALA A 837 0.92 3.03 34.74
N PHE A 838 1.27 1.92 35.36
CA PHE A 838 0.35 0.79 35.53
C PHE A 838 -0.38 0.97 36.85
N LEU A 839 -1.70 1.12 36.79
CA LEU A 839 -2.51 1.57 37.93
C LEU A 839 -3.72 0.67 38.15
N LYS A 840 -4.07 0.52 39.43
CA LYS A 840 -5.27 -0.19 39.86
C LYS A 840 -6.40 0.80 40.11
N LEU A 841 -7.62 0.48 39.70
CA LEU A 841 -8.79 1.28 40.07
C LEU A 841 -9.10 1.07 41.55
N ALA A 842 -9.26 2.16 42.27
CA ALA A 842 -9.91 2.13 43.59
C ALA A 842 -11.32 1.55 43.43
N ASP A 843 -11.77 0.82 44.45
CA ASP A 843 -13.12 0.29 44.56
C ASP A 843 -13.53 -0.62 43.38
N LEU A 844 -12.56 -1.22 42.67
CA LEU A 844 -12.80 -2.13 41.54
C LEU A 844 -13.76 -3.26 41.90
N GLU A 845 -13.60 -3.79 43.12
CA GLU A 845 -14.42 -4.88 43.66
C GLU A 845 -15.86 -4.46 43.96
N GLU A 846 -16.16 -3.15 44.05
CA GLU A 846 -17.50 -2.67 44.31
C GLU A 846 -18.39 -2.68 43.06
N TYR A 847 -17.83 -2.54 41.86
CA TYR A 847 -18.60 -2.43 40.62
C TYR A 847 -19.43 -3.70 40.33
N PRO A 848 -20.73 -3.56 39.98
CA PRO A 848 -21.55 -4.68 39.51
C PRO A 848 -20.93 -5.44 38.33
N GLU A 849 -20.24 -4.73 37.44
CA GLU A 849 -19.57 -5.28 36.26
C GLU A 849 -18.38 -6.19 36.62
N TYR A 850 -17.69 -5.94 37.75
CA TYR A 850 -16.65 -6.83 38.29
C TYR A 850 -17.25 -8.01 39.05
N LYS A 851 -18.25 -7.76 39.91
CA LYS A 851 -18.98 -8.79 40.67
C LYS A 851 -19.65 -9.85 39.78
N ALA A 852 -19.91 -9.51 38.51
CA ALA A 852 -20.45 -10.40 37.50
C ALA A 852 -19.42 -11.28 36.76
N LEU A 853 -18.11 -11.05 36.95
CA LEU A 853 -17.04 -11.88 36.37
C LEU A 853 -16.98 -13.26 37.05
N ASP A 854 -16.31 -14.23 36.42
CA ASP A 854 -16.03 -15.50 37.10
C ASP A 854 -15.07 -15.33 38.28
N LYS A 855 -15.12 -16.25 39.25
CA LYS A 855 -14.34 -16.13 40.49
C LYS A 855 -12.82 -16.14 40.28
N ALA A 856 -12.32 -16.85 39.28
CA ALA A 856 -10.88 -16.89 38.98
C ALA A 856 -10.42 -15.63 38.24
N GLN A 857 -11.31 -14.94 37.52
CA GLN A 857 -11.06 -13.59 37.01
C GLN A 857 -11.02 -12.58 38.16
N GLN A 858 -11.98 -12.62 39.09
CA GLN A 858 -11.98 -11.76 40.28
C GLN A 858 -10.70 -11.95 41.09
N GLU A 859 -10.36 -13.19 41.48
CA GLU A 859 -9.15 -13.53 42.24
C GLU A 859 -7.84 -13.12 41.53
N PHE A 860 -7.77 -13.22 40.21
CA PHE A 860 -6.60 -12.77 39.44
C PHE A 860 -6.50 -11.23 39.43
N LEU A 861 -7.62 -10.54 39.19
CA LEU A 861 -7.69 -9.08 39.15
C LEU A 861 -7.48 -8.44 40.53
N SER A 862 -7.78 -9.15 41.63
CA SER A 862 -7.52 -8.64 42.99
C SER A 862 -6.04 -8.67 43.38
N ARG A 863 -5.18 -9.47 42.73
CA ARG A 863 -3.73 -9.55 43.03
C ARG A 863 -3.03 -8.18 42.87
N ASP A 864 -2.17 -7.80 43.82
CA ASP A 864 -1.61 -6.44 43.90
C ASP A 864 -0.86 -6.00 42.63
N ALA A 865 -0.04 -6.89 42.06
CA ALA A 865 0.76 -6.61 40.87
C ALA A 865 -0.02 -6.69 39.54
N VAL A 866 -1.35 -6.76 39.59
CA VAL A 866 -2.24 -6.76 38.41
C VAL A 866 -3.04 -5.44 38.36
N PRO A 867 -2.71 -4.51 37.44
CA PRO A 867 -3.43 -3.26 37.25
C PRO A 867 -4.70 -3.45 36.45
N THR A 868 -5.55 -2.43 36.51
CA THR A 868 -6.79 -2.33 35.74
C THR A 868 -6.63 -1.47 34.50
N TYR A 869 -5.70 -0.51 34.51
CA TYR A 869 -5.44 0.39 33.39
C TYR A 869 -3.97 0.82 33.32
N GLU A 870 -3.57 1.27 32.14
CA GLU A 870 -2.27 1.92 31.90
C GLU A 870 -2.51 3.38 31.47
N ILE A 871 -1.62 4.26 31.91
CA ILE A 871 -1.43 5.62 31.41
C ILE A 871 -0.09 5.64 30.65
N VAL A 872 -0.02 6.31 29.50
CA VAL A 872 1.27 6.70 28.90
C VAL A 872 1.24 8.21 28.63
N GLY A 873 2.31 8.91 29.00
CA GLY A 873 2.48 10.36 28.82
C GLY A 873 3.47 10.71 27.72
N SER A 874 3.53 12.00 27.35
CA SER A 874 4.45 12.53 26.33
C SER A 874 4.42 11.75 25.00
N CYS A 875 3.23 11.36 24.55
CA CYS A 875 3.00 10.65 23.29
C CYS A 875 3.02 11.61 22.07
N VAL A 876 2.70 11.11 20.87
CA VAL A 876 2.61 11.90 19.62
C VAL A 876 1.46 12.91 19.64
N ARG A 877 1.61 14.03 18.90
CA ARG A 877 0.56 15.04 18.67
C ARG A 877 -0.71 14.42 18.09
N TRP A 878 -1.82 14.58 18.80
CA TRP A 878 -3.13 14.04 18.40
C TRP A 878 -4.26 15.09 18.50
N PRO A 879 -5.21 15.15 17.54
CA PRO A 879 -5.30 14.31 16.33
C PRO A 879 -4.23 14.63 15.26
N PRO A 880 -3.98 13.72 14.31
CA PRO A 880 -3.06 13.97 13.19
C PRO A 880 -3.48 15.22 12.40
N GLY A 881 -2.50 16.02 11.98
CA GLY A 881 -2.74 17.27 11.25
C GLY A 881 -3.10 18.48 12.13
N THR A 882 -3.18 18.33 13.46
CA THR A 882 -3.41 19.47 14.38
C THR A 882 -2.29 20.52 14.25
N VAL A 883 -2.65 21.74 13.86
CA VAL A 883 -1.79 22.92 13.86
C VAL A 883 -1.98 23.68 15.17
N LEU A 884 -0.88 24.15 15.76
CA LEU A 884 -0.82 24.96 16.97
C LEU A 884 -0.18 26.33 16.65
N PRO A 885 -0.46 27.38 17.45
CA PRO A 885 0.22 28.67 17.32
C PRO A 885 1.73 28.57 17.54
N GLU A 886 2.48 29.53 17.00
CA GLU A 886 3.88 29.75 17.35
C GLU A 886 4.02 29.95 18.88
N GLY A 887 5.10 29.43 19.48
CA GLY A 887 5.28 29.45 20.94
C GLY A 887 4.31 28.55 21.72
N SER A 888 3.69 27.56 21.07
CA SER A 888 2.86 26.54 21.73
C SER A 888 3.39 25.13 21.49
N GLY A 889 3.21 24.26 22.48
CA GLY A 889 3.49 22.83 22.42
C GLY A 889 2.21 22.01 22.57
N TYR A 890 2.35 20.68 22.54
CA TYR A 890 1.28 19.75 22.87
C TYR A 890 1.68 18.85 24.04
N PHE A 891 0.72 18.41 24.84
CA PHE A 891 0.89 17.25 25.70
C PHE A 891 -0.22 16.25 25.40
N THR A 892 0.19 15.02 25.07
CA THR A 892 -0.73 13.92 24.78
C THR A 892 -0.46 12.79 25.76
N ALA A 893 -1.49 12.46 26.53
CA ALA A 893 -1.58 11.23 27.30
C ALA A 893 -2.41 10.20 26.55
N ILE A 894 -2.29 8.93 26.92
CA ILE A 894 -3.11 7.83 26.42
C ILE A 894 -3.62 7.02 27.61
N ALA A 895 -4.92 6.72 27.61
CA ALA A 895 -5.54 5.80 28.57
C ALA A 895 -5.76 4.43 27.91
N PHE A 896 -5.35 3.35 28.59
CA PHE A 896 -5.39 1.98 28.09
C PHE A 896 -6.25 1.08 28.99
N LEU A 897 -7.04 0.21 28.37
CA LEU A 897 -7.72 -0.90 29.02
C LEU A 897 -6.76 -2.10 29.15
N MET A 898 -6.35 -2.40 30.38
CA MET A 898 -5.61 -3.63 30.72
C MET A 898 -6.58 -4.70 31.19
N ASN A 899 -6.22 -5.98 31.04
CA ASN A 899 -7.09 -7.11 31.39
C ASN A 899 -8.51 -7.08 30.76
N PRO A 900 -8.71 -6.74 29.46
CA PRO A 900 -10.01 -6.86 28.80
C PRO A 900 -10.56 -8.30 28.84
N VAL A 901 -11.86 -8.42 29.07
CA VAL A 901 -12.61 -9.69 29.10
C VAL A 901 -13.21 -10.01 27.72
N SER A 902 -13.40 -9.01 26.86
CA SER A 902 -13.86 -9.22 25.48
C SER A 902 -12.84 -10.01 24.65
N VAL A 903 -13.34 -10.80 23.68
CA VAL A 903 -12.52 -11.60 22.77
C VAL A 903 -12.98 -11.41 21.33
N GLY A 904 -12.02 -11.35 20.42
CA GLY A 904 -12.20 -11.31 18.98
C GLY A 904 -11.93 -12.66 18.30
N SER A 905 -11.88 -12.64 16.97
CA SER A 905 -11.53 -13.80 16.15
C SER A 905 -10.91 -13.43 14.80
N ILE A 906 -10.11 -14.37 14.27
CA ILE A 906 -9.57 -14.39 12.91
C ILE A 906 -10.25 -15.52 12.15
N THR A 907 -10.89 -15.22 11.03
CA THR A 907 -11.48 -16.23 10.13
C THR A 907 -11.10 -15.94 8.67
N LEU A 908 -11.33 -16.91 7.78
CA LEU A 908 -11.06 -16.74 6.35
C LEU A 908 -12.26 -16.14 5.62
N GLN A 909 -12.02 -15.19 4.71
CA GLN A 909 -13.05 -14.71 3.78
C GLN A 909 -13.30 -15.71 2.64
N SER A 910 -12.25 -16.42 2.22
CA SER A 910 -12.30 -17.46 1.17
C SER A 910 -11.10 -18.40 1.28
N ALA A 911 -11.05 -19.44 0.46
CA ALA A 911 -9.88 -20.31 0.30
C ALA A 911 -8.73 -19.70 -0.53
N ASN A 912 -8.87 -18.46 -1.04
CA ASN A 912 -7.79 -17.77 -1.76
C ASN A 912 -6.77 -17.21 -0.76
N PRO A 913 -5.50 -17.66 -0.75
CA PRO A 913 -4.52 -17.18 0.21
C PRO A 913 -4.12 -15.71 0.03
N ALA A 914 -4.37 -15.13 -1.16
CA ALA A 914 -4.16 -13.71 -1.41
C ALA A 914 -5.22 -12.79 -0.80
N ASP A 915 -6.38 -13.32 -0.37
CA ASP A 915 -7.39 -12.54 0.34
C ASP A 915 -6.92 -12.22 1.77
N LYS A 916 -7.42 -11.13 2.35
CA LYS A 916 -7.17 -10.76 3.75
C LYS A 916 -8.07 -11.57 4.68
N PRO A 917 -7.61 -11.93 5.89
CA PRO A 917 -8.47 -12.59 6.85
C PRO A 917 -9.54 -11.61 7.36
N VAL A 918 -10.68 -12.16 7.77
CA VAL A 918 -11.72 -11.41 8.49
C VAL A 918 -11.27 -11.29 9.95
N ILE A 919 -11.02 -10.07 10.39
CA ILE A 919 -10.55 -9.76 11.75
C ILE A 919 -11.69 -9.11 12.52
N ASP A 920 -12.30 -9.81 13.46
CA ASP A 920 -13.11 -9.18 14.51
C ASP A 920 -12.22 -8.98 15.74
N LEU A 921 -12.15 -7.74 16.23
CA LEU A 921 -11.34 -7.37 17.39
C LEU A 921 -12.13 -7.52 18.71
N GLY A 922 -13.44 -7.73 18.65
CA GLY A 922 -14.27 -7.95 19.83
C GLY A 922 -14.41 -6.74 20.76
N TYR A 923 -14.00 -5.55 20.35
CA TYR A 923 -13.72 -4.45 21.29
C TYR A 923 -14.94 -4.00 22.09
N LEU A 924 -14.71 -3.85 23.39
CA LEU A 924 -15.66 -3.33 24.38
C LEU A 924 -17.02 -4.06 24.41
N GLN A 925 -17.10 -5.31 23.91
CA GLN A 925 -18.33 -6.11 23.93
C GLN A 925 -18.78 -6.45 25.36
N HIS A 926 -17.83 -6.72 26.26
CA HIS A 926 -18.12 -7.04 27.65
C HIS A 926 -18.39 -5.78 28.52
N PRO A 927 -19.34 -5.80 29.48
CA PRO A 927 -19.64 -4.62 30.32
C PRO A 927 -18.46 -4.13 31.17
N TYR A 928 -17.65 -5.04 31.71
CA TYR A 928 -16.47 -4.72 32.50
C TYR A 928 -15.47 -3.83 31.73
N ASP A 929 -15.18 -4.18 30.49
CA ASP A 929 -14.26 -3.46 29.60
C ASP A 929 -14.70 -2.00 29.39
N ARG A 930 -16.01 -1.77 29.23
CA ARG A 930 -16.60 -0.43 29.11
C ARG A 930 -16.50 0.36 30.43
N ARG A 931 -16.73 -0.29 31.57
CA ARG A 931 -16.55 0.31 32.90
C ARG A 931 -15.09 0.73 33.12
N VAL A 932 -14.16 -0.20 32.92
CA VAL A 932 -12.74 0.04 33.17
C VAL A 932 -12.17 1.11 32.24
N LEU A 933 -12.47 1.09 30.93
CA LEU A 933 -11.96 2.12 30.02
C LEU A 933 -12.56 3.51 30.33
N ARG A 934 -13.83 3.58 30.76
CA ARG A 934 -14.45 4.84 31.23
C ARG A 934 -13.68 5.43 32.41
N GLU A 935 -13.42 4.62 33.43
CA GLU A 935 -12.67 5.07 34.60
C GLU A 935 -11.19 5.34 34.25
N ALA A 936 -10.56 4.57 33.36
CA ALA A 936 -9.21 4.83 32.88
C ALA A 936 -9.09 6.21 32.21
N ILE A 937 -10.06 6.59 31.36
CA ILE A 937 -10.13 7.93 30.76
C ILE A 937 -10.27 9.02 31.83
N ARG A 938 -11.19 8.82 32.79
CA ARG A 938 -11.42 9.74 33.91
C ARG A 938 -10.17 9.92 34.78
N GLN A 939 -9.49 8.83 35.13
CA GLN A 939 -8.29 8.82 35.95
C GLN A 939 -7.10 9.44 35.22
N THR A 940 -6.86 9.10 33.94
CA THR A 940 -5.82 9.74 33.12
C THR A 940 -6.03 11.24 33.01
N TRP A 941 -7.27 11.68 32.75
CA TRP A 941 -7.59 13.10 32.70
C TRP A 941 -7.35 13.77 34.06
N THR A 942 -7.86 13.20 35.15
CA THR A 942 -7.78 13.80 36.49
C THR A 942 -6.37 13.81 37.06
N LYS A 943 -5.63 12.69 36.98
CA LYS A 943 -4.28 12.55 37.56
C LYS A 943 -3.22 13.33 36.80
N VAL A 944 -3.36 13.50 35.48
CA VAL A 944 -2.32 14.08 34.60
C VAL A 944 -2.72 15.44 34.01
N LEU A 945 -3.88 15.55 33.37
CA LEU A 945 -4.25 16.73 32.58
C LEU A 945 -4.90 17.84 33.43
N ASP A 946 -5.72 17.45 34.42
CA ASP A 946 -6.36 18.35 35.38
C ASP A 946 -5.53 18.53 36.68
N ASN A 947 -4.37 17.88 36.78
CA ASN A 947 -3.42 18.03 37.88
C ASN A 947 -3.04 19.51 38.08
N PRO A 948 -3.09 20.09 39.29
CA PRO A 948 -2.87 21.52 39.51
C PRO A 948 -1.58 22.07 38.89
N ASP A 949 -0.48 21.31 38.98
CA ASP A 949 0.83 21.69 38.48
C ASP A 949 0.94 21.64 36.95
N MET A 950 0.18 20.77 36.29
CA MET A 950 0.14 20.67 34.83
C MET A 950 -0.88 21.63 34.23
N LYS A 951 -2.05 21.75 34.87
CA LYS A 951 -3.21 22.51 34.41
C LYS A 951 -2.94 24.00 34.24
N GLN A 952 -2.02 24.58 35.01
CA GLN A 952 -1.57 25.96 34.83
C GLN A 952 -0.89 26.22 33.47
N HIS A 953 -0.32 25.19 32.84
CA HIS A 953 0.29 25.24 31.52
C HIS A 953 -0.67 24.82 30.38
N VAL A 954 -1.91 24.42 30.68
CA VAL A 954 -2.87 23.96 29.67
C VAL A 954 -3.65 25.14 29.10
N LYS A 955 -3.40 25.46 27.83
CA LYS A 955 -4.09 26.53 27.09
C LYS A 955 -5.51 26.11 26.66
N ARG A 956 -5.67 24.89 26.15
CA ARG A 956 -6.96 24.32 25.72
C ARG A 956 -6.91 22.81 25.52
N ARG A 957 -8.08 22.16 25.54
CA ARG A 957 -8.29 20.78 25.05
C ARG A 957 -8.10 20.73 23.53
N LEU A 958 -7.31 19.78 23.04
CA LEU A 958 -7.19 19.41 21.63
C LEU A 958 -8.06 18.17 21.32
N TYR A 959 -8.06 17.18 22.23
CA TYR A 959 -8.82 15.95 22.09
C TYR A 959 -9.15 15.33 23.45
N GLY A 960 -10.37 14.82 23.61
CA GLY A 960 -10.87 14.24 24.86
C GLY A 960 -12.40 14.30 24.95
N PRO A 961 -13.00 13.69 25.99
CA PRO A 961 -14.44 13.73 26.21
C PRO A 961 -14.91 15.16 26.54
N GLU A 962 -16.19 15.47 26.29
CA GLU A 962 -16.72 16.83 26.48
C GLU A 962 -16.70 17.26 27.96
N SER A 963 -17.10 16.35 28.85
CA SER A 963 -16.90 16.43 30.31
C SER A 963 -16.48 15.05 30.86
N LEU A 964 -16.29 14.94 32.18
CA LEU A 964 -15.98 13.67 32.84
C LEU A 964 -17.23 12.87 33.26
N SER A 965 -18.42 13.20 32.73
CA SER A 965 -19.64 12.42 32.94
C SER A 965 -19.56 11.04 32.27
N ASP A 966 -20.25 10.04 32.83
CA ASP A 966 -20.33 8.70 32.23
C ASP A 966 -20.87 8.73 30.78
N GLY A 967 -21.77 9.66 30.46
CA GLY A 967 -22.36 9.81 29.13
C GLY A 967 -21.39 10.38 28.09
N ASP A 968 -20.63 11.41 28.45
CA ASP A 968 -19.69 12.07 27.54
C ASP A 968 -18.45 11.22 27.31
N ILE A 969 -17.99 10.50 28.33
CA ILE A 969 -16.92 9.50 28.20
C ILE A 969 -17.41 8.31 27.35
N ASP A 970 -18.65 7.83 27.53
CA ASP A 970 -19.22 6.76 26.68
C ASP A 970 -19.38 7.18 25.20
N ALA A 971 -19.74 8.43 24.95
CA ALA A 971 -19.78 8.98 23.59
C ALA A 971 -18.36 9.05 23.00
N PHE A 972 -17.41 9.60 23.75
CA PHE A 972 -16.02 9.70 23.35
C PHE A 972 -15.37 8.34 23.08
N MET A 973 -15.56 7.34 23.95
CA MET A 973 -15.03 5.98 23.74
C MET A 973 -15.48 5.38 22.40
N LYS A 974 -16.76 5.54 22.04
CA LYS A 974 -17.31 4.99 20.79
C LYS A 974 -16.64 5.57 19.54
N GLU A 975 -16.18 6.82 19.59
CA GLU A 975 -15.55 7.53 18.47
C GLU A 975 -14.01 7.47 18.50
N ALA A 976 -13.40 7.48 19.69
CA ALA A 976 -11.96 7.63 19.90
C ALA A 976 -11.21 6.31 20.16
N ALA A 977 -11.86 5.28 20.69
CA ALA A 977 -11.16 4.05 21.08
C ALA A 977 -10.57 3.32 19.87
N THR A 978 -9.37 2.79 20.03
CA THR A 978 -8.59 2.15 18.97
C THR A 978 -7.71 1.01 19.54
N THR A 979 -7.18 0.21 18.62
CA THR A 979 -6.18 -0.85 18.88
C THR A 979 -4.87 -0.29 19.44
N VAL A 980 -4.18 -1.10 20.25
CA VAL A 980 -2.77 -0.92 20.65
C VAL A 980 -1.83 -1.80 19.80
N TRP A 981 -2.40 -2.63 18.93
CA TRP A 981 -1.72 -3.61 18.09
C TRP A 981 -0.96 -4.71 18.88
N HIS A 982 -1.42 -5.03 20.08
CA HIS A 982 -0.92 -6.10 20.97
C HIS A 982 -1.62 -7.46 20.78
N GLY A 983 -2.37 -7.62 19.68
CA GLY A 983 -3.13 -8.81 19.31
C GLY A 983 -2.39 -10.14 19.53
N ASN A 984 -3.06 -11.05 20.23
CA ASN A 984 -2.50 -12.29 20.75
C ASN A 984 -3.55 -13.42 20.90
N GLY A 985 -3.13 -14.63 21.29
CA GLY A 985 -3.99 -15.73 21.75
C GLY A 985 -4.72 -16.55 20.67
N SER A 986 -4.64 -16.13 19.40
CA SER A 986 -5.40 -16.71 18.28
C SER A 986 -5.03 -18.14 17.86
N VAL A 987 -3.97 -18.74 18.44
CA VAL A 987 -3.59 -20.16 18.31
C VAL A 987 -3.14 -20.67 19.69
N LYS A 988 -3.98 -20.42 20.70
CA LYS A 988 -3.73 -20.62 22.14
C LYS A 988 -2.95 -21.89 22.50
N MET A 989 -1.97 -21.73 23.38
CA MET A 989 -1.26 -22.76 24.14
C MET A 989 -2.10 -23.19 25.34
N GLY A 990 -2.12 -24.49 25.64
CA GLY A 990 -2.85 -24.99 26.81
C GLY A 990 -2.66 -26.48 27.03
N LYS A 991 -3.45 -27.03 27.95
CA LYS A 991 -3.50 -28.47 28.23
C LYS A 991 -4.32 -29.18 27.15
N ASN A 992 -4.01 -30.45 26.92
CA ASN A 992 -4.66 -31.31 25.90
C ASN A 992 -6.15 -31.60 26.18
N ASP A 993 -6.70 -31.18 27.33
CA ASP A 993 -8.11 -31.22 27.68
C ASP A 993 -8.84 -29.86 27.57
N ASP A 994 -8.15 -28.75 27.30
CA ASP A 994 -8.78 -27.48 26.91
C ASP A 994 -9.25 -27.60 25.44
N PRO A 995 -10.56 -27.57 25.14
CA PRO A 995 -11.08 -27.74 23.78
C PRO A 995 -10.74 -26.59 22.84
N LEU A 996 -10.17 -25.49 23.34
CA LEU A 996 -9.71 -24.35 22.55
C LEU A 996 -8.17 -24.23 22.52
N ALA A 997 -7.42 -25.16 23.11
CA ALA A 997 -5.98 -25.23 22.93
C ALA A 997 -5.62 -25.77 21.54
N CYS A 998 -4.63 -25.14 20.92
CA CYS A 998 -4.13 -25.43 19.57
C CYS A 998 -2.70 -25.98 19.59
N VAL A 999 -1.90 -25.55 20.58
CA VAL A 999 -0.54 -26.06 20.82
C VAL A 999 -0.34 -26.52 22.28
N ASP A 1000 0.59 -27.45 22.46
CA ASP A 1000 1.06 -27.93 23.75
C ASP A 1000 2.11 -26.98 24.39
N PRO A 1001 2.60 -27.24 25.62
CA PRO A 1001 3.62 -26.40 26.28
C PRO A 1001 4.95 -26.29 25.52
N ASP A 1002 5.27 -27.30 24.70
CA ASP A 1002 6.43 -27.38 23.79
C ASP A 1002 6.19 -26.64 22.46
N LEU A 1003 5.02 -25.99 22.31
CA LEU A 1003 4.56 -25.24 21.15
C LEU A 1003 4.22 -26.09 19.90
N LYS A 1004 4.06 -27.41 20.05
CA LYS A 1004 3.69 -28.36 18.98
C LYS A 1004 2.18 -28.32 18.71
N VAL A 1005 1.78 -28.33 17.45
CA VAL A 1005 0.37 -28.27 17.05
C VAL A 1005 -0.35 -29.59 17.34
N TYR A 1006 -1.48 -29.53 18.06
CA TYR A 1006 -2.14 -30.72 18.60
C TYR A 1006 -2.60 -31.73 17.53
N GLY A 1007 -1.82 -32.80 17.36
CA GLY A 1007 -2.07 -33.87 16.38
C GLY A 1007 -1.73 -33.49 14.93
N VAL A 1008 -0.78 -32.59 14.74
CA VAL A 1008 -0.08 -32.35 13.47
C VAL A 1008 1.41 -32.54 13.74
N GLU A 1009 2.07 -33.44 13.02
CA GLU A 1009 3.48 -33.76 13.27
C GLU A 1009 4.42 -32.79 12.52
N GLY A 1010 5.59 -32.51 13.10
CA GLY A 1010 6.61 -31.65 12.48
C GLY A 1010 6.22 -30.18 12.34
N LEU A 1011 5.27 -29.69 13.14
CA LEU A 1011 4.76 -28.32 13.09
C LEU A 1011 4.69 -27.69 14.49
N ARG A 1012 5.37 -26.54 14.66
CA ARG A 1012 5.27 -25.67 15.85
C ARG A 1012 4.83 -24.25 15.51
N ILE A 1013 4.37 -23.54 16.53
CA ILE A 1013 4.00 -22.12 16.45
C ILE A 1013 4.80 -21.33 17.49
N ALA A 1014 5.61 -20.36 17.07
CA ALA A 1014 6.50 -19.61 17.96
C ALA A 1014 6.32 -18.09 17.81
N ASP A 1015 5.13 -17.58 18.10
CA ASP A 1015 4.81 -16.15 18.10
C ASP A 1015 3.67 -15.77 19.07
N LEU A 1016 3.22 -14.51 19.04
CA LEU A 1016 2.17 -13.98 19.92
C LEU A 1016 0.78 -14.63 19.77
N SER A 1017 0.58 -15.58 18.86
CA SER A 1017 -0.66 -16.38 18.80
C SER A 1017 -0.79 -17.42 19.91
N VAL A 1018 0.31 -17.91 20.51
CA VAL A 1018 0.27 -19.06 21.44
C VAL A 1018 -0.05 -18.67 22.89
N CYS A 1019 0.71 -17.76 23.48
CA CYS A 1019 0.20 -16.64 24.28
C CYS A 1019 -1.20 -16.84 24.95
N PRO A 1020 -1.30 -17.59 26.06
CA PRO A 1020 -2.59 -18.07 26.58
C PRO A 1020 -3.48 -17.02 27.26
N LEU A 1021 -2.94 -15.85 27.63
CA LEU A 1021 -3.64 -14.77 28.33
C LEU A 1021 -3.04 -13.37 28.03
N THR A 1022 -2.49 -13.09 26.85
CA THR A 1022 -1.53 -11.96 26.71
C THR A 1022 -2.14 -10.56 26.69
N THR A 1023 -3.47 -10.39 26.80
CA THR A 1023 -4.08 -9.11 27.24
C THR A 1023 -4.27 -8.96 28.74
N LYS A 1024 -4.11 -10.05 29.48
CA LYS A 1024 -3.87 -9.97 30.93
C LYS A 1024 -2.43 -9.63 31.22
N GLN A 1025 -1.51 -9.96 30.29
CA GLN A 1025 -0.13 -9.49 30.39
C GLN A 1025 -0.05 -7.97 30.42
N VAL A 1026 0.65 -7.49 31.44
CA VAL A 1026 0.73 -6.08 31.80
C VAL A 1026 1.85 -5.39 31.03
N ASN A 1027 1.90 -5.57 29.69
CA ASN A 1027 3.05 -5.11 28.92
C ASN A 1027 2.78 -4.73 27.46
N HIS A 1028 3.82 -4.17 26.85
CA HIS A 1028 3.93 -3.94 25.42
C HIS A 1028 4.60 -5.16 24.80
N THR A 1029 3.86 -5.90 23.97
CA THR A 1029 4.07 -7.34 23.76
C THR A 1029 5.33 -7.74 22.98
N GLN A 1030 6.25 -6.82 22.67
CA GLN A 1030 7.48 -7.16 21.96
C GLN A 1030 8.44 -8.02 22.81
N ALA A 1031 8.52 -7.81 24.13
CA ALA A 1031 9.32 -8.65 25.00
C ALA A 1031 8.77 -10.09 25.01
N THR A 1032 7.46 -10.24 25.21
CA THR A 1032 6.77 -11.55 25.13
C THR A 1032 6.97 -12.24 23.78
N ALA A 1033 7.05 -11.49 22.67
CA ALA A 1033 7.35 -12.06 21.36
C ALA A 1033 8.78 -12.65 21.30
N TYR A 1034 9.78 -11.96 21.83
CA TYR A 1034 11.13 -12.51 21.95
C TYR A 1034 11.17 -13.72 22.90
N LEU A 1035 10.45 -13.67 24.04
CA LEU A 1035 10.36 -14.78 25.00
C LEU A 1035 9.84 -16.07 24.36
N VAL A 1036 8.74 -16.00 23.58
CA VAL A 1036 8.19 -17.18 22.91
C VAL A 1036 9.19 -17.75 21.88
N GLY A 1037 9.87 -16.88 21.12
CA GLY A 1037 10.94 -17.32 20.19
C GLY A 1037 12.14 -17.96 20.90
N GLN A 1038 12.51 -17.44 22.08
CA GLN A 1038 13.60 -17.95 22.92
C GLN A 1038 13.24 -19.32 23.51
N LYS A 1039 12.06 -19.46 24.13
CA LYS A 1039 11.56 -20.73 24.67
C LYS A 1039 11.47 -21.80 23.56
N ALA A 1040 10.95 -21.45 22.39
CA ALA A 1040 10.92 -22.34 21.23
C ALA A 1040 12.33 -22.81 20.81
N ALA A 1041 13.31 -21.91 20.80
CA ALA A 1041 14.69 -22.25 20.48
C ALA A 1041 15.32 -23.18 21.52
N ASP A 1042 15.10 -22.91 22.81
CA ASP A 1042 15.65 -23.68 23.91
C ASP A 1042 15.09 -25.12 23.92
N THR A 1043 13.78 -25.28 23.73
CA THR A 1043 13.13 -26.60 23.57
C THR A 1043 13.67 -27.35 22.36
N LEU A 1044 13.81 -26.71 21.19
CA LEU A 1044 14.34 -27.34 19.97
C LEU A 1044 15.82 -27.74 20.10
N ILE A 1045 16.64 -26.93 20.77
CA ILE A 1045 18.05 -27.24 21.06
C ILE A 1045 18.17 -28.43 22.01
N ALA A 1046 17.33 -28.50 23.04
CA ALA A 1046 17.30 -29.63 23.97
C ALA A 1046 16.79 -30.92 23.32
N GLU A 1047 15.67 -30.87 22.58
CA GLU A 1047 15.03 -32.03 21.97
C GLU A 1047 15.90 -32.67 20.87
N TYR A 1048 16.50 -31.85 19.99
CA TYR A 1048 17.36 -32.33 18.91
C TYR A 1048 18.86 -32.42 19.27
N ARG A 1049 19.25 -32.04 20.50
CA ARG A 1049 20.64 -32.09 21.02
C ARG A 1049 21.62 -31.35 20.11
N LEU A 1050 21.24 -30.10 19.82
CA LEU A 1050 21.93 -29.18 18.91
C LEU A 1050 23.21 -28.56 19.52
#